data_AF-A0A960LZL7-F1
#
_entry.id   AF-A0A960LZL7-F1
#
_cell.length_a   1.000
_cell.length_b   1.000
_cell.length_c   1.000
_cell.angle_alpha   90.00
_cell.angle_beta   90.00
_cell.angle_gamma   90.00
#
_symmetry.space_group_name_H-M   'P 1'
#
loop_
_entity.id
_entity.type
_entity.pdbx_description
1 polymer ?
#
loop_
_entity_poly.entity_id
_entity_poly.type
_entity_poly.pdbx_seq_one_letter_code
_entity_poly.pdbx_strand_id
1 'polypeptide(L)'
;MNRRAYTLVLLGLTSVFAAKAAIITVNSTNDPAGFDTNLIVGTLGPTVTLRDAITAANNTAGDDDIVFDATLNGATVGMSQGTLSISSTIRLGAPAGMTVEISRITGGRLFYIPGGASLTASNLVMANSSDGSGGAIYNSGTLFLNLCVLTNNSAGAGGAIYNDGTAHLEDTTIRGCFVNQFGDGGGGAVFNSGTFTAGKSTFANNAKFLTSFTRGGGAFIVLGGGVYLTNCTLAFNFSQSMGGAIDCSSLASLTLVSCSIADNSAGSYAGIRALGGLSARNCISQDGWTGNGNIPSGSAGLDTFGDHGGPTFTYSLLPSAGAIGAGVSDPTVLTDQRGVARHNPPDSGAYEVTPRATLRISTVVDEDDGDTDPSHGTGTSLREALNYAMSLGGTPDIEFATSFAFGSVFALQSPLPAITNDVRINGLGADWLAVSGANTFRVFYVAPAASLTITGLTIANGFVDESDLAAGSGAGIRNDGTLTLSACIFKNNRAGGFFRGQGGAIYQHGDALTMVNCSVVSNQAFTGGYGGGIHADAGTVTIGNSTISGNTANSAPGGGLAAWFVDTVISNLTIQGNAGLDGGGLYQNGGTLWMADSSVYNNQSVSNSYGGGMAVNAGVTMLDRCTFAYNTSPLGNGGAIANFGATLTATNCTMAFNTADNGGAIIHYGSPLSLVNCSVLYNTADYTGGGIERVGRTGNSFSLLNTLVGGNNAPTGPDAYSYTDSNDGTFTSLGHNLISDGTGTLGITNAVNGDLMGYTGSTVPAYTGPLQDNGGPTETIRLLDYSPAVNGAADVAGLVTDQRGQPRIAGGLPDIGAYENSIGDGDFDADTLSNPEEGMAGTSPFAIDTDNDGYNDPTEIMAGSDPRFSGSIPPNPYVSRVLGYGAARGLDLEGDFLYALNIGTPGAAGQAGDADFTADNVSGATVIAPNEIASWVAPSLGSSAGDDTLETMYQSIRWAGYTNTVRVTLANLAPGSRYKLQLLFAEQGAYAARIFDVIANGMVIADDFRPYAAQGSRAPSNSCSAVVYEFIAADTNLDIVLDGENVPLDGSPDRNPILNGLTLELTGIVSTNPAQLTVFEYEVGEGGFGTFTNSPNAIFTLYTATNMLLPVEAWSNLGPVTESPPGSGEYQFFVPDNPNEDIRFYSIRSP
;
A
#
# COMPACT_ATOMS: atom_id res chain seq x y z
N MET A 1 -17.30 17.27 46.96
CA MET A 1 -18.54 17.28 47.77
C MET A 1 -19.38 18.48 47.33
N ASN A 2 -20.35 18.29 46.43
CA ASN A 2 -21.61 19.06 46.23
C ASN A 2 -22.20 18.71 44.85
N ARG A 3 -23.26 17.88 44.89
CA ARG A 3 -24.19 17.62 43.79
C ARG A 3 -25.25 18.73 43.75
N ARG A 4 -25.67 19.13 42.53
CA ARG A 4 -26.97 19.70 42.08
C ARG A 4 -26.67 20.71 40.95
N ALA A 5 -27.39 20.79 39.84
CA ALA A 5 -28.56 20.10 39.30
C ALA A 5 -28.72 20.59 37.84
N TYR A 6 -29.05 19.73 36.88
CA TYR A 6 -29.75 20.13 35.65
C TYR A 6 -30.76 19.05 35.25
N THR A 7 -31.91 19.54 34.82
CA THR A 7 -33.25 18.95 34.95
C THR A 7 -33.58 17.98 33.81
N LEU A 8 -33.98 16.76 34.19
CA LEU A 8 -34.58 15.74 33.33
C LEU A 8 -36.05 16.10 33.05
N VAL A 9 -36.46 16.11 31.78
CA VAL A 9 -37.88 16.16 31.40
C VAL A 9 -38.46 14.75 31.56
N LEU A 10 -39.26 14.56 32.61
CA LEU A 10 -39.98 13.32 32.90
C LEU A 10 -41.49 13.57 32.78
N LEU A 11 -42.11 13.02 31.74
CA LEU A 11 -43.55 12.72 31.64
C LEU A 11 -43.66 11.53 30.69
N GLY A 12 -44.14 10.34 31.04
CA GLY A 12 -44.57 9.77 32.31
C GLY A 12 -44.75 8.27 32.08
N LEU A 13 -44.43 7.44 33.07
CA LEU A 13 -44.76 6.01 33.05
C LEU A 13 -44.98 5.54 34.49
N THR A 14 -46.21 5.14 34.74
CA THR A 14 -46.60 4.33 35.89
C THR A 14 -45.96 2.95 35.78
N SER A 15 -45.10 2.64 36.76
CA SER A 15 -44.75 1.32 37.29
C SER A 15 -45.00 0.08 36.40
N VAL A 16 -43.95 -0.38 35.72
CA VAL A 16 -43.63 -1.80 35.57
C VAL A 16 -42.12 -1.92 35.83
N PHE A 17 -41.70 -2.86 36.66
CA PHE A 17 -40.28 -3.12 36.94
C PHE A 17 -39.56 -3.44 35.61
N ALA A 18 -38.79 -2.48 35.08
CA ALA A 18 -37.91 -2.73 33.94
C ALA A 18 -36.82 -3.72 34.36
N ALA A 19 -36.72 -4.84 33.64
CA ALA A 19 -35.66 -5.81 33.80
C ALA A 19 -34.30 -5.13 33.57
N LYS A 20 -33.27 -5.55 34.31
CA LYS A 20 -31.90 -5.05 34.19
C LYS A 20 -31.40 -5.23 32.75
N ALA A 21 -30.87 -4.17 32.14
CA ALA A 21 -30.24 -4.20 30.82
C ALA A 21 -29.19 -5.31 30.71
N ALA A 22 -29.22 -6.10 29.63
CA ALA A 22 -28.12 -7.01 29.33
C ALA A 22 -26.93 -6.22 28.80
N ILE A 23 -25.71 -6.60 29.21
CA ILE A 23 -24.46 -6.06 28.66
C ILE A 23 -23.88 -7.15 27.77
N ILE A 24 -23.80 -6.88 26.47
CA ILE A 24 -23.22 -7.76 25.46
C ILE A 24 -21.87 -7.18 25.04
N THR A 25 -20.83 -8.01 25.07
CA THR A 25 -19.48 -7.59 24.69
C THR A 25 -19.12 -8.12 23.32
N VAL A 26 -18.85 -7.23 22.36
CA VAL A 26 -18.35 -7.60 21.03
C VAL A 26 -16.83 -7.74 21.12
N ASN A 27 -16.30 -8.88 20.72
CA ASN A 27 -14.86 -9.20 20.79
C ASN A 27 -14.29 -9.75 19.49
N SER A 28 -15.00 -9.54 18.38
CA SER A 28 -14.62 -9.99 17.05
C SER A 28 -14.93 -8.93 16.01
N THR A 29 -14.00 -8.75 15.06
CA THR A 29 -14.16 -7.88 13.89
C THR A 29 -14.89 -8.57 12.73
N ASN A 30 -15.14 -9.88 12.83
CA ASN A 30 -15.71 -10.68 11.76
C ASN A 30 -17.21 -10.40 11.57
N ASP A 31 -17.69 -10.57 10.34
CA ASP A 31 -19.11 -10.59 9.97
C ASP A 31 -19.42 -11.84 9.13
N PRO A 32 -19.58 -13.04 9.74
CA PRO A 32 -19.66 -14.30 9.03
C PRO A 32 -20.96 -14.45 8.22
N ALA A 33 -20.87 -15.11 7.06
CA ALA A 33 -22.04 -15.50 6.27
C ALA A 33 -22.86 -16.57 7.01
N GLY A 34 -24.19 -16.51 6.89
CA GLY A 34 -25.09 -17.51 7.50
C GLY A 34 -25.31 -17.38 9.01
N PHE A 35 -25.20 -16.16 9.55
CA PHE A 35 -25.44 -15.87 10.98
C PHE A 35 -26.81 -16.35 11.48
N ASP A 36 -26.85 -16.78 12.75
CA ASP A 36 -28.09 -17.28 13.37
C ASP A 36 -29.01 -16.13 13.74
N THR A 37 -30.15 -16.02 13.03
CA THR A 37 -31.15 -14.98 13.26
C THR A 37 -31.95 -15.17 14.56
N ASN A 38 -31.82 -16.31 15.24
CA ASN A 38 -32.58 -16.64 16.46
C ASN A 38 -31.76 -16.49 17.75
N LEU A 39 -30.55 -15.93 17.68
CA LEU A 39 -29.71 -15.69 18.86
C LEU A 39 -30.47 -14.85 19.89
N ILE A 40 -30.31 -15.19 21.16
CA ILE A 40 -30.73 -14.40 22.33
C ILE A 40 -29.52 -14.21 23.25
N VAL A 41 -29.54 -13.23 24.16
CA VAL A 41 -28.37 -12.90 25.01
C VAL A 41 -27.82 -14.13 25.76
N GLY A 42 -28.69 -15.03 26.23
CA GLY A 42 -28.30 -16.22 26.98
C GLY A 42 -27.65 -17.35 26.16
N THR A 43 -27.59 -17.22 24.83
CA THR A 43 -27.06 -18.26 23.93
C THR A 43 -25.82 -17.81 23.15
N LEU A 44 -25.27 -16.63 23.46
CA LEU A 44 -24.06 -16.13 22.82
C LEU A 44 -22.84 -16.99 23.17
N GLY A 45 -22.02 -17.31 22.16
CA GLY A 45 -20.77 -18.03 22.31
C GLY A 45 -19.62 -17.17 22.85
N PRO A 46 -18.40 -17.73 22.98
CA PRO A 46 -17.23 -17.00 23.46
C PRO A 46 -16.73 -15.94 22.47
N THR A 47 -17.00 -16.12 21.17
CA THR A 47 -16.73 -15.14 20.11
C THR A 47 -18.05 -14.50 19.73
N VAL A 48 -18.17 -13.18 19.94
CA VAL A 48 -19.39 -12.41 19.67
C VAL A 48 -19.05 -11.33 18.66
N THR A 49 -19.63 -11.44 17.47
CA THR A 49 -19.56 -10.39 16.45
C THR A 49 -20.57 -9.28 16.73
N LEU A 50 -20.41 -8.13 16.07
CA LEU A 50 -21.41 -7.05 16.16
C LEU A 50 -22.79 -7.52 15.68
N ARG A 51 -22.84 -8.37 14.65
CA ARG A 51 -24.10 -8.92 14.15
C ARG A 51 -24.76 -9.83 15.16
N ASP A 52 -23.99 -10.74 15.77
CA ASP A 52 -24.51 -11.62 16.84
C ASP A 52 -25.07 -10.81 18.01
N ALA A 53 -24.34 -9.78 18.43
CA ALA A 53 -24.75 -8.92 19.52
C ALA A 53 -26.07 -8.18 19.24
N ILE A 54 -26.20 -7.60 18.03
CA ILE A 54 -27.43 -6.90 17.63
C ILE A 54 -28.60 -7.87 17.46
N THR A 55 -28.38 -9.04 16.86
CA THR A 55 -29.43 -10.06 16.74
C THR A 55 -29.91 -10.54 18.12
N ALA A 56 -28.97 -10.81 19.04
CA ALA A 56 -29.30 -11.20 20.40
C ALA A 56 -30.08 -10.12 21.16
N ALA A 57 -29.68 -8.85 21.04
CA ALA A 57 -30.39 -7.71 21.63
C ALA A 57 -31.80 -7.54 21.03
N ASN A 58 -31.95 -7.67 19.71
CA ASN A 58 -33.25 -7.57 19.05
C ASN A 58 -34.25 -8.64 19.49
N ASN A 59 -33.76 -9.86 19.75
CA ASN A 59 -34.59 -10.99 20.15
C ASN A 59 -34.80 -11.09 21.67
N THR A 60 -34.16 -10.22 22.46
CA THR A 60 -34.26 -10.22 23.92
C THR A 60 -35.12 -9.04 24.37
N ALA A 61 -36.02 -9.27 25.33
CA ALA A 61 -36.88 -8.20 25.83
C ALA A 61 -36.12 -7.31 26.82
N GLY A 62 -35.97 -6.02 26.51
CA GLY A 62 -35.33 -5.03 27.38
C GLY A 62 -34.63 -3.93 26.59
N ASP A 63 -34.03 -2.98 27.32
CA ASP A 63 -33.05 -2.06 26.76
C ASP A 63 -31.66 -2.70 26.91
N ASP A 64 -30.93 -2.90 25.81
CA ASP A 64 -29.66 -3.63 25.84
C ASP A 64 -28.46 -2.72 25.59
N ASP A 65 -27.36 -2.99 26.31
CA ASP A 65 -26.06 -2.33 26.17
C ASP A 65 -25.12 -3.25 25.38
N ILE A 66 -24.62 -2.79 24.23
CA ILE A 66 -23.59 -3.44 23.44
C ILE A 66 -22.31 -2.63 23.56
N VAL A 67 -21.24 -3.25 24.05
CA VAL A 67 -19.94 -2.60 24.27
C VAL A 67 -18.85 -3.38 23.55
N PHE A 68 -17.88 -2.67 22.97
CA PHE A 68 -16.71 -3.30 22.37
C PHE A 68 -15.66 -3.66 23.43
N ASP A 69 -15.10 -4.86 23.31
CA ASP A 69 -13.97 -5.31 24.11
C ASP A 69 -12.74 -4.45 23.83
N ALA A 70 -11.92 -4.20 24.85
CA ALA A 70 -10.73 -3.36 24.75
C ALA A 70 -9.72 -3.85 23.69
N THR A 71 -9.73 -5.14 23.38
CA THR A 71 -8.92 -5.74 22.29
C THR A 71 -9.26 -5.20 20.91
N LEU A 72 -10.43 -4.58 20.73
CA LEU A 72 -10.87 -3.98 19.47
C LEU A 72 -10.54 -2.48 19.35
N ASN A 73 -9.72 -1.92 20.25
CA ASN A 73 -9.37 -0.51 20.18
C ASN A 73 -8.54 -0.22 18.92
N GLY A 74 -9.00 0.72 18.10
CA GLY A 74 -8.43 1.03 16.79
C GLY A 74 -8.78 0.02 15.70
N ALA A 75 -9.61 -1.00 16.00
CA ALA A 75 -9.99 -2.00 15.03
C ALA A 75 -11.15 -1.52 14.14
N THR A 76 -11.17 -2.05 12.90
CA THR A 76 -12.30 -1.92 11.98
C THR A 76 -13.13 -3.21 12.01
N VAL A 77 -14.39 -3.09 12.42
CA VAL A 77 -15.41 -4.13 12.30
C VAL A 77 -15.99 -4.06 10.90
N GLY A 78 -15.54 -4.99 10.06
CA GLY A 78 -15.89 -5.05 8.64
C GLY A 78 -17.23 -5.75 8.42
N MET A 79 -18.23 -4.99 8.00
CA MET A 79 -19.57 -5.49 7.70
C MET A 79 -19.62 -5.99 6.25
N SER A 80 -19.62 -7.31 6.07
CA SER A 80 -19.67 -7.98 4.76
C SER A 80 -21.09 -8.38 4.34
N GLN A 81 -22.01 -8.50 5.30
CA GLN A 81 -23.38 -8.98 5.08
C GLN A 81 -24.39 -7.80 4.99
N GLY A 82 -25.69 -8.12 4.93
CA GLY A 82 -26.77 -7.12 4.85
C GLY A 82 -26.85 -6.14 6.03
N THR A 83 -27.70 -5.11 5.89
CA THR A 83 -27.90 -4.03 6.87
C THR A 83 -28.21 -4.55 8.28
N LEU A 84 -27.59 -3.95 9.30
CA LEU A 84 -27.90 -4.21 10.71
C LEU A 84 -29.22 -3.52 11.07
N SER A 85 -30.28 -4.32 11.21
CA SER A 85 -31.60 -3.81 11.60
C SER A 85 -31.69 -3.72 13.11
N ILE A 86 -32.09 -2.56 13.65
CA ILE A 86 -32.28 -2.31 15.08
C ILE A 86 -33.78 -2.38 15.37
N SER A 87 -34.30 -3.49 15.88
CA SER A 87 -35.75 -3.66 16.12
C SER A 87 -36.18 -3.43 17.56
N SER A 88 -35.23 -3.16 18.47
CA SER A 88 -35.46 -2.86 19.89
C SER A 88 -34.76 -1.55 20.31
N THR A 89 -34.63 -1.31 21.62
CA THR A 89 -33.83 -0.19 22.16
C THR A 89 -32.41 -0.67 22.44
N ILE A 90 -31.45 -0.20 21.66
CA ILE A 90 -30.03 -0.59 21.75
C ILE A 90 -29.16 0.62 22.07
N ARG A 91 -28.28 0.46 23.05
CA ARG A 91 -27.17 1.38 23.37
C ARG A 91 -25.87 0.73 22.93
N LEU A 92 -25.23 1.24 21.89
CA LEU A 92 -24.03 0.69 21.26
C LEU A 92 -22.86 1.65 21.41
N GLY A 93 -21.74 1.23 22.01
CA GLY A 93 -20.61 2.15 22.06
C GLY A 93 -19.28 1.53 22.45
N ALA A 94 -18.22 2.25 22.11
CA ALA A 94 -16.89 1.95 22.63
C ALA A 94 -16.67 2.67 23.99
N PRO A 95 -15.86 2.08 24.89
CA PRO A 95 -15.39 2.75 26.09
C PRO A 95 -14.74 4.12 25.81
N ALA A 96 -14.71 5.01 26.81
CA ALA A 96 -14.09 6.31 26.65
C ALA A 96 -12.59 6.19 26.32
N GLY A 97 -12.10 6.99 25.36
CA GLY A 97 -10.72 6.93 24.88
C GLY A 97 -10.43 5.81 23.88
N MET A 98 -11.41 4.95 23.60
CA MET A 98 -11.33 3.91 22.58
C MET A 98 -12.06 4.36 21.32
N THR A 99 -11.50 4.03 20.15
CA THR A 99 -12.15 4.24 18.86
C THR A 99 -12.38 2.89 18.19
N VAL A 100 -13.59 2.64 17.70
CA VAL A 100 -13.90 1.48 16.87
C VAL A 100 -14.54 1.97 15.59
N GLU A 101 -14.02 1.52 14.45
CA GLU A 101 -14.65 1.76 13.17
C GLU A 101 -15.60 0.62 12.83
N ILE A 102 -16.80 0.95 12.35
CA ILE A 102 -17.75 0.03 11.75
C ILE A 102 -17.85 0.44 10.29
N SER A 103 -17.36 -0.42 9.40
CA SER A 103 -17.15 -0.08 7.99
C SER A 103 -17.77 -1.13 7.09
N ARG A 104 -18.28 -0.73 5.93
CA ARG A 104 -18.73 -1.68 4.90
C ARG A 104 -17.54 -2.19 4.09
N ILE A 105 -17.46 -3.50 3.90
CA ILE A 105 -16.46 -4.13 3.01
C ILE A 105 -16.95 -4.07 1.56
N THR A 106 -18.25 -4.29 1.35
CA THR A 106 -18.92 -4.16 0.06
C THR A 106 -20.20 -3.33 0.25
N GLY A 107 -20.64 -2.62 -0.80
CA GLY A 107 -21.72 -1.63 -0.74
C GLY A 107 -22.96 -2.04 0.08
N GLY A 108 -23.66 -1.05 0.63
CA GLY A 108 -24.85 -1.20 1.45
C GLY A 108 -24.87 -0.25 2.66
N ARG A 109 -25.98 -0.24 3.41
CA ARG A 109 -26.18 0.58 4.61
C ARG A 109 -25.70 -0.08 5.89
N LEU A 110 -25.09 0.62 6.85
CA LEU A 110 -24.75 0.00 8.14
C LEU A 110 -26.00 -0.31 8.96
N PHE A 111 -26.78 0.72 9.31
CA PHE A 111 -27.89 0.60 10.27
C PHE A 111 -29.24 0.98 9.67
N TYR A 112 -30.26 0.19 9.99
CA TYR A 112 -31.65 0.55 9.75
C TYR A 112 -32.44 0.52 11.06
N ILE A 113 -33.10 1.64 11.38
CA ILE A 113 -33.91 1.80 12.60
C ILE A 113 -35.37 2.03 12.16
N PRO A 114 -36.24 1.00 12.20
CA PRO A 114 -37.65 1.13 11.90
C PRO A 114 -38.40 1.93 12.98
N GLY A 115 -39.62 2.37 12.66
CA GLY A 115 -40.48 3.08 13.60
C GLY A 115 -40.75 2.25 14.86
N GLY A 116 -40.58 2.87 16.03
CA GLY A 116 -40.75 2.23 17.34
C GLY A 116 -39.46 1.67 17.97
N ALA A 117 -38.36 1.59 17.21
CA ALA A 117 -37.04 1.20 17.72
C ALA A 117 -36.16 2.42 18.05
N SER A 118 -35.07 2.19 18.80
CA SER A 118 -34.13 3.24 19.20
C SER A 118 -32.69 2.76 19.16
N LEU A 119 -31.80 3.55 18.55
CA LEU A 119 -30.35 3.36 18.61
C LEU A 119 -29.71 4.56 19.29
N THR A 120 -28.98 4.33 20.38
CA THR A 120 -28.03 5.28 20.95
C THR A 120 -26.63 4.78 20.66
N ALA A 121 -25.83 5.53 19.90
CA ALA A 121 -24.47 5.15 19.56
C ALA A 121 -23.44 6.15 20.09
N SER A 122 -22.30 5.67 20.63
CA SER A 122 -21.24 6.55 21.14
C SER A 122 -19.81 6.07 20.93
N ASN A 123 -18.89 7.01 20.67
CA ASN A 123 -17.45 6.74 20.44
C ASN A 123 -17.18 5.80 19.25
N LEU A 124 -17.92 5.95 18.16
CA LEU A 124 -17.79 5.08 16.99
C LEU A 124 -17.48 5.87 15.72
N VAL A 125 -16.65 5.28 14.87
CA VAL A 125 -16.50 5.71 13.47
C VAL A 125 -17.41 4.83 12.62
N MET A 126 -18.21 5.42 11.75
CA MET A 126 -19.10 4.71 10.82
C MET A 126 -18.75 5.14 9.40
N ALA A 127 -18.20 4.22 8.63
CA ALA A 127 -17.48 4.59 7.41
C ALA A 127 -17.78 3.72 6.18
N ASN A 128 -17.39 4.28 5.03
CA ASN A 128 -17.28 3.61 3.73
C ASN A 128 -18.56 2.89 3.26
N SER A 129 -19.73 3.38 3.69
CA SER A 129 -21.01 2.73 3.43
C SER A 129 -21.76 3.40 2.28
N SER A 130 -22.41 2.60 1.43
CA SER A 130 -23.05 3.12 0.21
C SER A 130 -24.40 2.46 -0.09
N ASP A 131 -25.51 3.19 0.00
CA ASP A 131 -26.86 2.64 -0.20
C ASP A 131 -27.80 3.63 -0.92
N GLY A 132 -29.03 3.24 -1.27
CA GLY A 132 -30.00 4.16 -1.89
C GLY A 132 -30.44 5.31 -0.96
N SER A 133 -30.43 5.09 0.36
CA SER A 133 -30.84 6.10 1.35
C SER A 133 -30.01 5.98 2.62
N GLY A 134 -29.40 7.07 3.08
CA GLY A 134 -28.71 7.14 4.37
C GLY A 134 -27.53 6.18 4.41
N GLY A 135 -26.47 6.50 3.68
CA GLY A 135 -25.37 5.57 3.35
C GLY A 135 -24.85 4.80 4.56
N ALA A 136 -24.71 5.45 5.71
CA ALA A 136 -24.48 4.78 6.99
C ALA A 136 -25.79 4.38 7.69
N ILE A 137 -26.72 5.33 7.86
CA ILE A 137 -27.90 5.14 8.72
C ILE A 137 -29.19 5.59 8.03
N TYR A 138 -30.20 4.73 8.08
CA TYR A 138 -31.59 5.11 7.83
C TYR A 138 -32.36 5.00 9.13
N ASN A 139 -32.94 6.12 9.57
CA ASN A 139 -33.75 6.22 10.76
C ASN A 139 -35.21 6.58 10.48
N SER A 140 -36.14 5.65 10.73
CA SER A 140 -37.59 5.89 10.92
C SER A 140 -38.01 5.85 12.40
N GLY A 141 -37.12 5.45 13.30
CA GLY A 141 -37.34 5.38 14.75
C GLY A 141 -36.68 6.54 15.49
N THR A 142 -35.93 6.22 16.55
CA THR A 142 -35.14 7.18 17.32
C THR A 142 -33.64 6.91 17.16
N LEU A 143 -32.87 7.94 16.83
CA LEU A 143 -31.42 7.89 16.71
C LEU A 143 -30.79 8.93 17.65
N PHE A 144 -29.85 8.49 18.48
CA PHE A 144 -28.98 9.37 19.26
C PHE A 144 -27.52 9.04 18.97
N LEU A 145 -26.72 10.01 18.55
CA LEU A 145 -25.28 9.85 18.34
C LEU A 145 -24.52 10.78 19.28
N ASN A 146 -23.45 10.29 19.89
CA ASN A 146 -22.61 11.08 20.78
C ASN A 146 -21.14 10.74 20.62
N LEU A 147 -20.27 11.72 20.34
CA LEU A 147 -18.84 11.46 20.08
C LEU A 147 -18.63 10.47 18.94
N CYS A 148 -19.47 10.54 17.89
CA CYS A 148 -19.36 9.67 16.72
C CYS A 148 -18.75 10.41 15.52
N VAL A 149 -18.18 9.65 14.60
CA VAL A 149 -17.70 10.16 13.31
C VAL A 149 -18.35 9.38 12.19
N LEU A 150 -19.13 10.03 11.33
CA LEU A 150 -19.64 9.42 10.09
C LEU A 150 -18.80 9.96 8.94
N THR A 151 -18.05 9.09 8.27
CA THR A 151 -17.08 9.52 7.26
C THR A 151 -17.14 8.69 5.98
N ASN A 152 -16.92 9.31 4.82
CA ASN A 152 -16.83 8.60 3.53
C ASN A 152 -18.06 7.74 3.20
N ASN A 153 -19.25 8.14 3.64
CA ASN A 153 -20.49 7.44 3.32
C ASN A 153 -21.17 8.08 2.12
N SER A 154 -21.82 7.28 1.29
CA SER A 154 -22.53 7.78 0.11
C SER A 154 -23.93 7.22 -0.05
N ALA A 155 -24.84 7.98 -0.67
CA ALA A 155 -26.17 7.45 -0.98
C ALA A 155 -26.89 8.18 -2.11
N GLY A 156 -28.03 7.65 -2.55
CA GLY A 156 -28.98 8.40 -3.40
C GLY A 156 -29.67 9.56 -2.66
N ALA A 157 -29.90 9.42 -1.36
CA ALA A 157 -30.45 10.47 -0.50
C ALA A 157 -29.83 10.41 0.90
N GLY A 158 -29.17 11.51 1.33
CA GLY A 158 -28.49 11.59 2.63
C GLY A 158 -27.24 10.72 2.64
N GLY A 159 -26.09 11.26 2.21
CA GLY A 159 -24.86 10.47 2.05
C GLY A 159 -24.46 9.70 3.31
N ALA A 160 -24.69 10.29 4.49
CA ALA A 160 -24.51 9.63 5.78
C ALA A 160 -25.84 9.14 6.39
N ILE A 161 -26.81 10.05 6.56
CA ILE A 161 -28.04 9.80 7.32
C ILE A 161 -29.28 10.14 6.48
N TYR A 162 -30.24 9.22 6.46
CA TYR A 162 -31.61 9.46 6.05
C TYR A 162 -32.52 9.41 7.29
N ASN A 163 -33.17 10.52 7.63
CA ASN A 163 -33.99 10.64 8.83
C ASN A 163 -35.46 10.95 8.49
N ASP A 164 -36.33 9.98 8.74
CA ASP A 164 -37.80 10.09 8.72
C ASP A 164 -38.40 10.07 10.14
N GLY A 165 -37.63 9.60 11.12
CA GLY A 165 -37.99 9.56 12.54
C GLY A 165 -37.48 10.76 13.35
N THR A 166 -36.93 10.49 14.53
CA THR A 166 -36.26 11.50 15.38
C THR A 166 -34.78 11.21 15.48
N ALA A 167 -33.93 12.17 15.12
CA ALA A 167 -32.48 12.07 15.25
C ALA A 167 -31.92 13.20 16.12
N HIS A 168 -30.99 12.85 17.01
CA HIS A 168 -30.21 13.78 17.82
C HIS A 168 -28.73 13.45 17.73
N LEU A 169 -27.91 14.45 17.43
CA LEU A 169 -26.46 14.34 17.42
C LEU A 169 -25.88 15.27 18.47
N GLU A 170 -25.01 14.77 19.34
CA GLU A 170 -24.18 15.59 20.23
C GLU A 170 -22.72 15.28 19.94
N ASP A 171 -21.84 16.29 19.96
CA ASP A 171 -20.39 16.09 19.85
C ASP A 171 -19.97 15.20 18.66
N THR A 172 -20.71 15.25 17.55
CA THR A 172 -20.59 14.30 16.42
C THR A 172 -20.06 15.00 15.19
N THR A 173 -19.21 14.32 14.42
CA THR A 173 -18.71 14.80 13.13
C THR A 173 -19.29 14.01 11.98
N ILE A 174 -19.90 14.66 10.99
CA ILE A 174 -20.19 14.07 9.68
C ILE A 174 -19.32 14.74 8.62
N ARG A 175 -18.46 13.95 7.97
CA ARG A 175 -17.53 14.49 6.97
C ARG A 175 -17.32 13.62 5.75
N GLY A 176 -16.95 14.23 4.62
CA GLY A 176 -16.60 13.49 3.41
C GLY A 176 -17.74 12.64 2.85
N CYS A 177 -18.99 12.88 3.25
CA CYS A 177 -20.14 12.11 2.81
C CYS A 177 -20.78 12.77 1.59
N PHE A 178 -21.27 11.98 0.63
CA PHE A 178 -21.76 12.53 -0.62
C PHE A 178 -22.94 11.77 -1.25
N VAL A 179 -23.66 12.44 -2.14
CA VAL A 179 -24.74 11.81 -2.92
C VAL A 179 -24.22 11.30 -4.26
N ASN A 180 -24.41 10.00 -4.56
CA ASN A 180 -23.78 9.30 -5.69
C ASN A 180 -24.76 8.78 -6.78
N GLN A 181 -26.07 8.87 -6.57
CA GLN A 181 -27.11 8.31 -7.47
C GLN A 181 -28.20 9.33 -7.80
N PHE A 182 -28.90 9.12 -8.92
CA PHE A 182 -30.04 9.95 -9.37
C PHE A 182 -31.30 9.68 -8.51
N GLY A 183 -31.34 10.22 -7.29
CA GLY A 183 -32.51 10.17 -6.40
C GLY A 183 -33.21 11.52 -6.24
N ASP A 184 -34.52 11.50 -5.96
CA ASP A 184 -35.40 12.66 -5.79
C ASP A 184 -35.05 13.50 -4.54
N GLY A 185 -33.99 14.32 -4.64
CA GLY A 185 -33.63 15.35 -3.65
C GLY A 185 -32.63 14.88 -2.59
N GLY A 186 -31.33 15.00 -2.87
CA GLY A 186 -30.28 14.61 -1.92
C GLY A 186 -29.77 15.75 -1.04
N GLY A 187 -29.43 15.44 0.21
CA GLY A 187 -28.51 16.24 1.04
C GLY A 187 -27.18 15.48 1.11
N GLY A 188 -26.05 16.17 0.94
CA GLY A 188 -24.75 15.50 0.83
C GLY A 188 -24.38 14.68 2.07
N ALA A 189 -24.71 15.16 3.27
CA ALA A 189 -24.61 14.39 4.51
C ALA A 189 -25.96 13.83 4.98
N VAL A 190 -26.96 14.69 5.12
CA VAL A 190 -28.22 14.37 5.80
C VAL A 190 -29.41 14.68 4.90
N PHE A 191 -30.30 13.70 4.76
CA PHE A 191 -31.67 13.89 4.30
C PHE A 191 -32.62 13.88 5.48
N ASN A 192 -33.46 14.91 5.62
CA ASN A 192 -34.42 15.00 6.71
C ASN A 192 -35.87 15.21 6.23
N SER A 193 -36.75 14.29 6.60
CA SER A 193 -38.21 14.39 6.57
C SER A 193 -38.86 14.32 7.97
N GLY A 194 -38.11 13.85 8.97
CA GLY A 194 -38.51 13.79 10.38
C GLY A 194 -37.97 14.94 11.25
N THR A 195 -37.82 14.72 12.57
CA THR A 195 -37.23 15.71 13.49
C THR A 195 -35.72 15.49 13.61
N PHE A 196 -34.93 16.55 13.43
CA PHE A 196 -33.47 16.48 13.57
C PHE A 196 -32.97 17.57 14.52
N THR A 197 -32.13 17.17 15.46
CA THR A 197 -31.46 18.09 16.38
C THR A 197 -29.97 17.79 16.41
N ALA A 198 -29.14 18.83 16.53
CA ALA A 198 -27.72 18.62 16.80
C ALA A 198 -27.12 19.68 17.71
N GLY A 199 -26.27 19.26 18.64
CA GLY A 199 -25.47 20.09 19.51
C GLY A 199 -23.98 19.83 19.32
N LYS A 200 -23.16 20.89 19.36
CA LYS A 200 -21.68 20.82 19.38
C LYS A 200 -21.07 19.94 18.29
N SER A 201 -21.72 19.90 17.13
CA SER A 201 -21.45 18.94 16.06
C SER A 201 -20.93 19.62 14.79
N THR A 202 -20.18 18.89 14.00
CA THR A 202 -19.52 19.41 12.78
C THR A 202 -19.97 18.67 11.54
N PHE A 203 -20.38 19.43 10.52
CA PHE A 203 -20.73 18.92 9.20
C PHE A 203 -19.76 19.53 8.19
N ALA A 204 -18.76 18.76 7.77
CA ALA A 204 -17.65 19.29 6.97
C ALA A 204 -17.38 18.50 5.68
N ASN A 205 -17.07 19.17 4.57
CA ASN A 205 -16.68 18.52 3.32
C ASN A 205 -17.71 17.51 2.79
N ASN A 206 -19.01 17.79 2.97
CA ASN A 206 -20.07 16.94 2.42
C ASN A 206 -20.59 17.50 1.10
N ALA A 207 -20.94 16.62 0.16
CA ALA A 207 -21.13 17.04 -1.22
C ALA A 207 -22.37 16.47 -1.91
N LYS A 208 -23.01 17.31 -2.72
CA LYS A 208 -23.99 16.93 -3.74
C LYS A 208 -23.49 17.35 -5.13
N PHE A 209 -23.10 16.37 -5.92
CA PHE A 209 -22.47 16.57 -7.24
C PHE A 209 -23.44 16.51 -8.44
N LEU A 210 -24.75 16.61 -8.24
CA LEU A 210 -25.72 16.40 -9.32
C LEU A 210 -26.62 17.62 -9.55
N THR A 211 -26.74 18.03 -10.84
CA THR A 211 -27.45 19.21 -11.34
C THR A 211 -28.90 18.99 -11.72
N SER A 212 -29.40 17.75 -11.78
CA SER A 212 -30.70 17.41 -12.37
C SER A 212 -31.92 17.92 -11.60
N PHE A 213 -31.75 18.48 -10.40
CA PHE A 213 -32.84 18.96 -9.54
C PHE A 213 -32.56 20.33 -8.92
N THR A 214 -33.63 21.12 -8.76
CA THR A 214 -33.60 22.47 -8.16
C THR A 214 -33.50 22.48 -6.63
N ARG A 215 -33.30 21.32 -5.98
CA ARG A 215 -33.29 21.15 -4.51
C ARG A 215 -32.12 20.26 -4.08
N GLY A 216 -31.51 20.55 -2.93
CA GLY A 216 -30.56 19.67 -2.24
C GLY A 216 -29.32 20.40 -1.71
N GLY A 217 -29.11 20.41 -0.40
CA GLY A 217 -27.97 21.10 0.22
C GLY A 217 -26.74 20.21 0.40
N GLY A 218 -25.56 20.84 0.49
CA GLY A 218 -24.28 20.11 0.58
C GLY A 218 -24.12 19.35 1.88
N ALA A 219 -24.57 19.92 3.01
CA ALA A 219 -24.72 19.15 4.25
C ALA A 219 -26.14 18.59 4.39
N PHE A 220 -27.17 19.45 4.35
CA PHE A 220 -28.56 19.08 4.65
C PHE A 220 -29.52 19.36 3.50
N ILE A 221 -30.46 18.43 3.29
CA ILE A 221 -31.76 18.73 2.68
C ILE A 221 -32.87 18.54 3.72
N VAL A 222 -33.77 19.52 3.83
CA VAL A 222 -34.93 19.47 4.73
C VAL A 222 -36.20 19.53 3.89
N LEU A 223 -36.93 18.40 3.84
CA LEU A 223 -38.19 18.26 3.11
C LEU A 223 -39.42 18.16 4.04
N GLY A 224 -39.21 17.89 5.31
CA GLY A 224 -40.25 17.77 6.34
C GLY A 224 -39.63 17.70 7.73
N GLY A 225 -40.46 17.93 8.75
CA GLY A 225 -40.05 17.97 10.15
C GLY A 225 -38.97 19.01 10.49
N GLY A 226 -38.87 19.40 11.76
CA GLY A 226 -38.03 20.53 12.15
C GLY A 226 -36.54 20.17 12.24
N VAL A 227 -35.67 21.13 11.91
CA VAL A 227 -34.23 21.06 12.21
C VAL A 227 -33.85 22.12 13.24
N TYR A 228 -33.18 21.70 14.32
CA TYR A 228 -32.71 22.57 15.39
C TYR A 228 -31.22 22.32 15.68
N LEU A 229 -30.36 23.29 15.37
CA LEU A 229 -28.91 23.17 15.56
C LEU A 229 -28.41 24.17 16.62
N THR A 230 -27.54 23.71 17.52
CA THR A 230 -26.93 24.50 18.59
C THR A 230 -25.43 24.30 18.64
N ASN A 231 -24.63 25.38 18.63
CA ASN A 231 -23.16 25.28 18.66
C ASN A 231 -22.58 24.36 17.57
N CYS A 232 -23.19 24.35 16.37
CA CYS A 232 -22.72 23.50 15.28
C CYS A 232 -21.87 24.29 14.29
N THR A 233 -20.91 23.62 13.66
CA THR A 233 -20.12 24.16 12.55
C THR A 233 -20.46 23.46 11.25
N LEU A 234 -20.79 24.22 10.21
CA LEU A 234 -21.04 23.74 8.85
C LEU A 234 -19.98 24.35 7.91
N ALA A 235 -19.04 23.52 7.46
CA ALA A 235 -17.84 23.97 6.76
C ALA A 235 -17.61 23.23 5.44
N PHE A 236 -17.13 23.90 4.39
CA PHE A 236 -16.67 23.23 3.16
C PHE A 236 -17.71 22.32 2.48
N ASN A 237 -19.00 22.51 2.73
CA ASN A 237 -20.03 21.69 2.11
C ASN A 237 -20.37 22.23 0.72
N PHE A 238 -20.59 21.33 -0.22
CA PHE A 238 -20.75 21.66 -1.63
C PHE A 238 -22.07 21.15 -2.19
N SER A 239 -22.82 22.00 -2.88
CA SER A 239 -23.98 21.58 -3.68
C SER A 239 -23.97 22.23 -5.06
N GLN A 240 -23.94 21.44 -6.13
CA GLN A 240 -24.11 21.98 -7.48
C GLN A 240 -25.47 22.69 -7.71
N SER A 241 -26.43 22.53 -6.79
CA SER A 241 -27.79 23.09 -6.88
C SER A 241 -28.00 24.29 -5.96
N MET A 242 -28.68 24.10 -4.81
CA MET A 242 -29.00 25.17 -3.87
C MET A 242 -28.51 24.87 -2.44
N GLY A 243 -28.11 25.87 -1.68
CA GLY A 243 -27.80 25.74 -0.25
C GLY A 243 -26.54 24.92 0.01
N GLY A 244 -25.34 25.52 -0.14
CA GLY A 244 -24.09 24.79 0.03
C GLY A 244 -23.98 24.12 1.40
N ALA A 245 -24.48 24.77 2.46
CA ALA A 245 -24.67 24.12 3.76
C ALA A 245 -26.06 23.46 3.87
N ILE A 246 -27.14 24.24 3.86
CA ILE A 246 -28.51 23.74 4.11
C ILE A 246 -29.47 24.22 3.03
N ASP A 247 -30.24 23.30 2.47
CA ASP A 247 -31.43 23.61 1.68
C ASP A 247 -32.70 23.11 2.37
N CYS A 248 -33.47 24.04 2.93
CA CYS A 248 -34.82 23.79 3.44
C CYS A 248 -35.84 24.12 2.35
N SER A 249 -36.23 23.06 1.62
CA SER A 249 -37.12 23.11 0.47
C SER A 249 -38.61 22.98 0.81
N SER A 250 -38.95 22.88 2.09
CA SER A 250 -40.33 22.82 2.59
C SER A 250 -40.68 24.04 3.45
N LEU A 251 -41.91 24.08 3.96
CA LEU A 251 -42.32 25.05 4.99
C LEU A 251 -41.92 24.59 6.41
N ALA A 252 -40.99 23.64 6.53
CA ALA A 252 -40.51 23.15 7.81
C ALA A 252 -39.69 24.23 8.55
N SER A 253 -39.70 24.16 9.88
CA SER A 253 -38.93 25.05 10.73
C SER A 253 -37.44 24.73 10.68
N LEU A 254 -36.61 25.72 10.34
CA LEU A 254 -35.16 25.65 10.48
C LEU A 254 -34.71 26.64 11.56
N THR A 255 -34.14 26.14 12.65
CA THR A 255 -33.66 26.94 13.78
C THR A 255 -32.19 26.69 14.04
N LEU A 256 -31.40 27.76 14.08
CA LEU A 256 -29.97 27.72 14.39
C LEU A 256 -29.69 28.65 15.57
N VAL A 257 -28.94 28.17 16.55
CA VAL A 257 -28.50 28.96 17.70
C VAL A 257 -26.99 28.79 17.85
N SER A 258 -26.25 29.90 17.87
CA SER A 258 -24.81 29.87 18.09
C SER A 258 -24.05 28.98 17.10
N CYS A 259 -24.42 28.97 15.82
CA CYS A 259 -23.77 28.14 14.80
C CYS A 259 -22.84 28.95 13.90
N SER A 260 -21.81 28.30 13.34
CA SER A 260 -20.88 28.88 12.36
C SER A 260 -21.06 28.21 10.99
N ILE A 261 -21.31 29.00 9.94
CA ILE A 261 -21.49 28.53 8.56
C ILE A 261 -20.53 29.28 7.63
N ALA A 262 -19.50 28.60 7.13
CA ALA A 262 -18.50 29.22 6.26
C ALA A 262 -17.84 28.23 5.30
N ASP A 263 -17.29 28.76 4.21
CA ASP A 263 -16.61 28.03 3.14
C ASP A 263 -17.49 27.00 2.43
N ASN A 264 -18.81 27.13 2.54
CA ASN A 264 -19.75 26.32 1.78
C ASN A 264 -19.96 26.94 0.40
N SER A 265 -20.25 26.10 -0.59
CA SER A 265 -20.40 26.54 -1.99
C SER A 265 -21.61 25.90 -2.64
N ALA A 266 -22.35 26.69 -3.42
CA ALA A 266 -23.42 26.17 -4.25
C ALA A 266 -23.70 26.95 -5.53
N GLY A 267 -24.39 26.31 -6.48
CA GLY A 267 -24.87 26.96 -7.70
C GLY A 267 -25.82 28.14 -7.43
N SER A 268 -26.55 28.12 -6.31
CA SER A 268 -27.31 29.25 -5.77
C SER A 268 -27.37 29.15 -4.24
N TYR A 269 -27.23 30.28 -3.53
CA TYR A 269 -27.23 30.34 -2.05
C TYR A 269 -26.12 29.46 -1.43
N ALA A 270 -24.90 29.98 -1.36
CA ALA A 270 -23.74 29.22 -0.88
C ALA A 270 -23.87 28.75 0.58
N GLY A 271 -24.50 29.53 1.46
CA GLY A 271 -24.81 29.13 2.83
C GLY A 271 -26.13 28.37 2.96
N ILE A 272 -27.22 29.10 3.20
CA ILE A 272 -28.52 28.52 3.54
C ILE A 272 -29.64 29.06 2.64
N ARG A 273 -30.45 28.15 2.11
CA ARG A 273 -31.75 28.47 1.50
C ARG A 273 -32.88 27.92 2.37
N ALA A 274 -33.85 28.77 2.74
CA ALA A 274 -34.99 28.35 3.57
C ALA A 274 -36.32 28.94 3.09
N LEU A 275 -37.19 28.10 2.51
CA LEU A 275 -38.50 28.54 2.00
C LEU A 275 -39.53 28.81 3.11
N GLY A 276 -39.50 28.04 4.20
CA GLY A 276 -40.36 28.21 5.38
C GLY A 276 -39.92 29.31 6.36
N GLY A 277 -38.82 30.01 6.06
CA GLY A 277 -38.18 30.94 6.97
C GLY A 277 -37.11 30.27 7.85
N LEU A 278 -36.13 31.08 8.27
CA LEU A 278 -35.02 30.69 9.12
C LEU A 278 -35.10 31.48 10.44
N SER A 279 -35.03 30.79 11.57
CA SER A 279 -34.84 31.40 12.89
C SER A 279 -33.39 31.20 13.35
N ALA A 280 -32.53 32.17 13.09
CA ALA A 280 -31.14 32.14 13.53
C ALA A 280 -30.89 33.14 14.68
N ARG A 281 -30.18 32.72 15.73
CA ARG A 281 -29.73 33.59 16.83
C ARG A 281 -28.25 33.35 17.14
N ASN A 282 -27.49 34.41 17.42
CA ASN A 282 -26.06 34.36 17.71
C ASN A 282 -25.26 33.56 16.67
N CYS A 283 -25.67 33.54 15.40
CA CYS A 283 -25.01 32.72 14.39
C CYS A 283 -24.10 33.56 13.50
N ILE A 284 -23.06 32.93 12.96
CA ILE A 284 -22.19 33.52 11.94
C ILE A 284 -22.43 32.82 10.61
N SER A 285 -22.55 33.59 9.52
CA SER A 285 -22.49 33.04 8.17
C SER A 285 -21.66 33.92 7.23
N GLN A 286 -20.64 33.34 6.58
CA GLN A 286 -19.87 33.99 5.51
C GLN A 286 -20.43 33.71 4.11
N ASP A 287 -21.24 32.65 3.96
CA ASP A 287 -21.70 32.15 2.65
C ASP A 287 -23.09 32.68 2.24
N GLY A 288 -23.69 33.56 3.06
CA GLY A 288 -24.98 34.20 2.80
C GLY A 288 -26.22 33.32 3.04
N TRP A 289 -27.32 33.95 3.48
CA TRP A 289 -28.63 33.30 3.68
C TRP A 289 -29.81 34.26 3.59
N THR A 290 -31.03 33.72 3.50
CA THR A 290 -32.28 34.49 3.53
C THR A 290 -32.87 34.50 4.95
N GLY A 291 -32.69 35.58 5.74
CA GLY A 291 -33.29 35.73 7.09
C GLY A 291 -32.76 36.93 7.89
N ASN A 292 -33.51 37.38 8.91
CA ASN A 292 -33.17 38.51 9.80
C ASN A 292 -32.32 38.06 11.00
N GLY A 293 -31.27 38.83 11.37
CA GLY A 293 -30.67 38.79 12.72
C GLY A 293 -29.17 38.44 12.87
N ASN A 294 -28.31 38.54 11.86
CA ASN A 294 -26.91 38.10 11.97
C ASN A 294 -25.89 38.98 11.22
N ILE A 295 -24.60 38.80 11.53
CA ILE A 295 -23.47 39.60 11.04
C ILE A 295 -23.18 39.28 9.55
N PRO A 296 -23.15 40.28 8.64
CA PRO A 296 -22.88 40.05 7.22
C PRO A 296 -21.44 39.55 6.96
N SER A 297 -21.25 38.88 5.82
CA SER A 297 -20.05 38.11 5.41
C SER A 297 -18.70 38.85 5.47
N GLY A 298 -18.69 40.18 5.58
CA GLY A 298 -17.48 41.00 5.72
C GLY A 298 -17.10 41.40 7.16
N SER A 299 -17.93 41.07 8.16
CA SER A 299 -17.71 41.46 9.57
C SER A 299 -17.67 40.28 10.55
N ALA A 300 -17.91 39.07 10.04
CA ALA A 300 -17.93 37.82 10.81
C ALA A 300 -16.58 37.52 11.49
N GLY A 301 -15.47 37.76 10.78
CA GLY A 301 -14.11 37.54 11.26
C GLY A 301 -13.84 36.10 11.71
N LEU A 302 -14.31 35.08 10.99
CA LEU A 302 -13.86 33.72 11.22
C LEU A 302 -12.38 33.59 10.81
N ASP A 303 -11.61 32.84 11.59
CA ASP A 303 -10.22 32.52 11.33
C ASP A 303 -10.11 31.07 10.81
N THR A 304 -9.32 30.21 11.44
CA THR A 304 -8.98 28.88 10.90
C THR A 304 -10.01 27.83 11.30
N PHE A 305 -10.47 27.03 10.33
CA PHE A 305 -11.20 25.80 10.61
C PHE A 305 -10.22 24.73 11.10
N GLY A 306 -10.47 24.14 12.27
CA GLY A 306 -9.59 23.11 12.81
C GLY A 306 -10.00 22.61 14.19
N ASP A 307 -9.11 21.85 14.80
CA ASP A 307 -9.21 21.47 16.20
C ASP A 307 -8.79 22.65 17.08
N HIS A 308 -9.72 23.12 17.92
CA HIS A 308 -9.51 24.22 18.85
C HIS A 308 -9.71 23.80 20.31
N GLY A 309 -9.58 22.51 20.62
CA GLY A 309 -9.66 21.96 21.98
C GLY A 309 -11.07 21.52 22.41
N GLY A 310 -11.89 21.08 21.45
CA GLY A 310 -13.24 20.57 21.69
C GLY A 310 -13.45 19.16 21.10
N PRO A 311 -14.64 18.57 21.26
CA PRO A 311 -14.92 17.22 20.75
C PRO A 311 -15.04 17.15 19.22
N THR A 312 -15.22 18.29 18.55
CA THR A 312 -15.38 18.39 17.09
C THR A 312 -14.70 19.65 16.56
N PHE A 313 -14.31 19.66 15.28
CA PHE A 313 -13.61 20.81 14.64
C PHE A 313 -14.53 22.01 14.48
N THR A 314 -14.01 23.23 14.68
CA THR A 314 -14.78 24.48 14.55
C THR A 314 -13.94 25.60 13.93
N TYR A 315 -14.54 26.76 13.66
CA TYR A 315 -13.82 27.98 13.32
C TYR A 315 -13.49 28.77 14.58
N SER A 316 -12.25 29.20 14.75
CA SER A 316 -11.90 30.28 15.68
C SER A 316 -12.38 31.65 15.14
N LEU A 317 -12.32 32.68 16.00
CA LEU A 317 -12.57 34.07 15.60
C LEU A 317 -11.25 34.85 15.54
N LEU A 318 -11.11 35.72 14.53
CA LEU A 318 -10.03 36.70 14.44
C LEU A 318 -10.12 37.69 15.62
N PRO A 319 -8.99 38.22 16.14
CA PRO A 319 -9.00 39.15 17.27
C PRO A 319 -9.85 40.42 17.07
N SER A 320 -10.04 40.84 15.81
CA SER A 320 -10.87 42.01 15.44
C SER A 320 -12.24 41.61 14.90
N ALA A 321 -12.68 40.36 15.08
CA ALA A 321 -13.94 39.87 14.56
C ALA A 321 -15.11 40.65 15.17
N GLY A 322 -16.00 41.15 14.32
CA GLY A 322 -17.24 41.80 14.77
C GLY A 322 -18.19 40.83 15.47
N ALA A 323 -17.90 39.53 15.46
CA ALA A 323 -18.64 38.51 16.20
C ALA A 323 -18.30 38.43 17.69
N ILE A 324 -17.15 38.98 18.11
CA ILE A 324 -16.74 38.98 19.52
C ILE A 324 -17.66 39.91 20.31
N GLY A 325 -18.32 39.38 21.35
CA GLY A 325 -19.27 40.08 22.21
C GLY A 325 -20.55 40.54 21.50
N ALA A 326 -20.84 40.03 20.30
CA ALA A 326 -21.97 40.49 19.50
C ALA A 326 -23.26 39.68 19.70
N GLY A 327 -23.19 38.55 20.40
CA GLY A 327 -24.32 37.70 20.71
C GLY A 327 -25.20 38.25 21.82
N VAL A 328 -26.41 37.68 21.93
CA VAL A 328 -27.37 37.94 23.00
C VAL A 328 -27.37 36.76 23.95
N SER A 329 -27.28 37.03 25.24
CA SER A 329 -27.24 36.00 26.28
C SER A 329 -28.46 35.08 26.21
N ASP A 330 -28.19 33.79 26.04
CA ASP A 330 -29.21 32.73 25.97
C ASP A 330 -28.96 31.75 27.13
N PRO A 331 -29.85 31.69 28.14
CA PRO A 331 -29.65 30.82 29.31
C PRO A 331 -29.72 29.33 28.96
N THR A 332 -30.13 28.97 27.72
CA THR A 332 -30.15 27.59 27.24
C THR A 332 -28.83 27.16 26.59
N VAL A 333 -27.92 28.09 26.29
CA VAL A 333 -26.62 27.83 25.66
C VAL A 333 -25.50 28.42 26.53
N LEU A 334 -25.00 27.62 27.47
CA LEU A 334 -24.02 28.06 28.48
C LEU A 334 -22.56 27.94 28.03
N THR A 335 -22.31 27.14 27.00
CA THR A 335 -20.99 26.85 26.47
C THR A 335 -20.98 26.97 24.95
N ASP A 336 -19.81 27.11 24.35
CA ASP A 336 -19.60 27.00 22.91
C ASP A 336 -19.47 25.53 22.47
N GLN A 337 -19.11 25.30 21.20
CA GLN A 337 -18.94 23.95 20.63
C GLN A 337 -17.90 23.11 21.36
N ARG A 338 -16.87 23.75 21.94
CA ARG A 338 -15.78 23.07 22.63
C ARG A 338 -16.10 22.78 24.09
N GLY A 339 -17.21 23.32 24.59
CA GLY A 339 -17.54 23.30 26.01
C GLY A 339 -16.96 24.49 26.79
N VAL A 340 -16.39 25.50 26.13
CA VAL A 340 -15.91 26.73 26.78
C VAL A 340 -17.11 27.57 27.18
N ALA A 341 -17.14 28.06 28.43
CA ALA A 341 -18.23 28.88 28.93
C ALA A 341 -18.38 30.18 28.12
N ARG A 342 -19.62 30.54 27.80
CA ARG A 342 -19.92 31.78 27.05
C ARG A 342 -19.88 33.01 27.95
N HIS A 343 -19.33 34.12 27.44
CA HIS A 343 -19.32 35.41 28.13
C HIS A 343 -20.69 36.11 28.04
N ASN A 344 -20.80 37.30 28.64
CA ASN A 344 -21.98 38.13 28.60
C ASN A 344 -21.59 39.58 28.23
N PRO A 345 -21.93 40.08 27.04
CA PRO A 345 -22.58 39.35 25.93
C PRO A 345 -21.71 38.23 25.35
N PRO A 346 -22.29 37.09 24.90
CA PRO A 346 -21.54 36.00 24.30
C PRO A 346 -21.06 36.36 22.90
N ASP A 347 -20.13 35.60 22.36
CA ASP A 347 -19.76 35.71 20.95
C ASP A 347 -20.85 35.11 20.06
N SER A 348 -21.02 35.69 18.87
CA SER A 348 -21.78 35.02 17.82
C SER A 348 -20.94 33.87 17.23
N GLY A 349 -21.59 32.79 16.81
CA GLY A 349 -20.96 31.60 16.23
C GLY A 349 -20.82 30.44 17.20
N ALA A 350 -20.27 29.33 16.70
CA ALA A 350 -20.04 28.10 17.45
C ALA A 350 -18.84 28.19 18.42
N TYR A 351 -18.08 29.28 18.36
CA TYR A 351 -16.87 29.51 19.12
C TYR A 351 -17.02 30.70 20.05
N GLU A 352 -16.48 30.59 21.26
CA GLU A 352 -16.35 31.69 22.21
C GLU A 352 -14.88 32.05 22.43
N VAL A 353 -14.50 33.27 22.07
CA VAL A 353 -13.22 33.88 22.44
C VAL A 353 -13.24 34.10 23.94
N THR A 354 -12.28 33.49 24.61
CA THR A 354 -11.88 33.92 25.95
C THR A 354 -11.06 35.18 25.79
N PRO A 355 -11.45 36.35 26.35
CA PRO A 355 -10.59 37.52 26.37
C PRO A 355 -9.30 37.14 27.09
N ARG A 356 -8.20 37.12 26.36
CA ARG A 356 -6.87 36.82 26.88
C ARG A 356 -6.10 38.11 27.01
N ALA A 357 -5.32 38.24 28.08
CA ALA A 357 -4.33 39.29 28.13
C ALA A 357 -3.29 38.98 27.04
N THR A 358 -3.18 39.85 26.04
CA THR A 358 -2.12 39.78 25.04
C THR A 358 -0.95 40.62 25.49
N LEU A 359 0.21 39.98 25.70
CA LEU A 359 1.46 40.64 26.05
C LEU A 359 2.36 40.69 24.83
N ARG A 360 2.76 41.89 24.43
CA ARG A 360 3.50 42.10 23.18
C ARG A 360 4.97 42.38 23.45
N ILE A 361 5.83 41.47 23.04
CA ILE A 361 7.28 41.59 23.12
C ILE A 361 7.76 42.63 22.12
N SER A 362 8.52 43.62 22.57
CA SER A 362 8.96 44.76 21.74
C SER A 362 10.48 44.95 21.70
N THR A 363 11.24 44.23 22.52
CA THR A 363 12.71 44.20 22.47
C THR A 363 13.25 42.77 22.44
N VAL A 364 14.38 42.56 21.76
CA VAL A 364 15.13 41.29 21.77
C VAL A 364 16.07 41.17 22.97
N VAL A 365 16.27 42.26 23.71
CA VAL A 365 17.14 42.30 24.89
C VAL A 365 16.47 41.52 26.01
N ASP A 366 17.21 40.63 26.65
CA ASP A 366 16.76 39.92 27.84
C ASP A 366 17.00 40.79 29.08
N GLU A 367 15.95 41.51 29.50
CA GLU A 367 15.92 42.36 30.69
C GLU A 367 14.74 42.01 31.61
N ASP A 368 14.84 42.43 32.88
CA ASP A 368 13.80 42.27 33.90
C ASP A 368 13.79 43.53 34.78
N ASP A 369 13.06 44.55 34.37
CA ASP A 369 12.93 45.79 35.13
C ASP A 369 11.77 45.80 36.15
N GLY A 370 10.99 44.71 36.17
CA GLY A 370 9.96 44.42 37.17
C GLY A 370 8.53 44.70 36.72
N ASP A 371 8.29 45.19 35.50
CA ASP A 371 6.95 45.25 34.92
C ASP A 371 6.96 45.01 33.39
N THR A 372 5.84 45.28 32.70
CA THR A 372 5.70 45.09 31.24
C THR A 372 5.58 46.40 30.48
N ASP A 373 5.82 47.55 31.11
CA ASP A 373 5.76 48.85 30.44
C ASP A 373 6.97 49.01 29.50
N PRO A 374 6.77 49.10 28.17
CA PRO A 374 7.87 49.19 27.22
C PRO A 374 8.69 50.49 27.31
N SER A 375 8.30 51.44 28.16
CA SER A 375 9.09 52.65 28.45
C SER A 375 10.06 52.48 29.62
N HIS A 376 9.89 51.41 30.40
CA HIS A 376 10.93 50.92 31.29
C HIS A 376 11.88 50.03 30.44
N GLY A 377 13.19 50.15 30.67
CA GLY A 377 14.19 49.41 29.89
C GLY A 377 14.30 49.81 28.40
N THR A 378 14.56 48.82 27.55
CA THR A 378 14.65 48.92 26.09
C THR A 378 13.36 48.53 25.36
N GLY A 379 12.36 48.06 26.11
CA GLY A 379 11.06 47.58 25.65
C GLY A 379 10.57 46.45 26.54
N THR A 380 9.42 45.86 26.22
CA THR A 380 8.92 44.66 26.91
C THR A 380 9.68 43.42 26.43
N SER A 381 10.45 42.79 27.32
CA SER A 381 11.21 41.57 27.05
C SER A 381 10.33 40.31 27.15
N LEU A 382 10.81 39.18 26.59
CA LEU A 382 10.13 37.88 26.76
C LEU A 382 10.02 37.47 28.24
N ARG A 383 11.05 37.80 29.03
CA ARG A 383 11.11 37.47 30.45
C ARG A 383 10.07 38.24 31.25
N GLU A 384 9.95 39.54 31.02
CA GLU A 384 8.97 40.41 31.66
C GLU A 384 7.55 39.96 31.35
N ALA A 385 7.27 39.66 30.07
CA ALA A 385 5.97 39.15 29.66
C ALA A 385 5.63 37.82 30.34
N LEU A 386 6.59 36.90 30.46
CA LEU A 386 6.38 35.64 31.16
C LEU A 386 6.17 35.83 32.67
N ASN A 387 6.99 36.65 33.33
CA ASN A 387 6.83 37.00 34.74
C ASN A 387 5.42 37.56 35.01
N TYR A 388 4.95 38.47 34.16
CA TYR A 388 3.62 39.07 34.28
C TYR A 388 2.50 38.06 33.98
N ALA A 389 2.66 37.22 32.94
CA ALA A 389 1.72 36.15 32.62
C ALA A 389 1.50 35.21 33.82
N MET A 390 2.57 34.89 34.57
CA MET A 390 2.47 34.04 35.76
C MET A 390 1.72 34.71 36.92
N SER A 391 1.64 36.05 36.93
CA SER A 391 0.92 36.81 37.97
C SER A 391 -0.59 36.98 37.72
N LEU A 392 -1.03 36.89 36.46
CA LEU A 392 -2.41 37.20 36.05
C LEU A 392 -3.43 36.09 36.39
N GLY A 393 -2.99 34.83 36.39
CA GLY A 393 -3.90 33.67 36.27
C GLY A 393 -4.59 33.62 34.88
N GLY A 394 -5.14 32.47 34.50
CA GLY A 394 -5.77 32.28 33.19
C GLY A 394 -4.79 31.86 32.08
N THR A 395 -5.15 32.14 30.81
CA THR A 395 -4.49 31.63 29.59
C THR A 395 -3.91 32.76 28.68
N PRO A 396 -3.00 33.64 29.15
CA PRO A 396 -2.51 34.76 28.35
C PRO A 396 -1.80 34.34 27.05
N ASP A 397 -1.86 35.24 26.05
CA ASP A 397 -1.15 35.09 24.79
C ASP A 397 0.07 36.03 24.78
N ILE A 398 1.23 35.51 24.39
CA ILE A 398 2.46 36.26 24.20
C ILE A 398 2.74 36.34 22.70
N GLU A 399 2.87 37.56 22.20
CA GLU A 399 3.08 37.84 20.78
C GLU A 399 4.33 38.70 20.58
N PHE A 400 4.95 38.59 19.41
CA PHE A 400 6.12 39.39 19.07
C PHE A 400 5.75 40.58 18.18
N ALA A 401 6.38 41.73 18.39
CA ALA A 401 6.24 42.88 17.52
C ALA A 401 6.66 42.53 16.09
N THR A 402 5.82 42.88 15.11
CA THR A 402 6.07 42.59 13.69
C THR A 402 7.21 43.43 13.11
N SER A 403 7.78 44.35 13.89
CA SER A 403 8.94 45.17 13.56
C SER A 403 10.28 44.44 13.70
N PHE A 404 10.32 43.22 14.27
CA PHE A 404 11.56 42.45 14.36
C PHE A 404 12.07 42.04 12.97
N ALA A 405 13.38 42.19 12.77
CA ALA A 405 14.02 41.79 11.53
C ALA A 405 14.00 40.27 11.35
N PHE A 406 14.00 39.80 10.10
CA PHE A 406 14.14 38.37 9.78
C PHE A 406 15.45 37.81 10.38
N GLY A 407 15.35 36.69 11.09
CA GLY A 407 16.48 36.06 11.78
C GLY A 407 16.83 36.69 13.14
N SER A 408 15.90 37.41 13.78
CA SER A 408 16.11 37.99 15.11
C SER A 408 16.28 36.90 16.17
N VAL A 409 17.21 37.11 17.12
CA VAL A 409 17.55 36.14 18.18
C VAL A 409 17.41 36.78 19.56
N PHE A 410 16.63 36.15 20.43
CA PHE A 410 16.45 36.48 21.84
C PHE A 410 17.42 35.64 22.67
N ALA A 411 18.60 36.18 22.97
CA ALA A 411 19.64 35.47 23.71
C ALA A 411 19.47 35.65 25.23
N LEU A 412 19.16 34.56 25.93
CA LEU A 412 18.96 34.57 27.37
C LEU A 412 20.25 34.90 28.14
N GLN A 413 20.13 35.76 29.15
CA GLN A 413 21.18 36.11 30.12
C GLN A 413 20.99 35.40 31.46
N SER A 414 19.82 34.80 31.69
CA SER A 414 19.50 33.95 32.84
C SER A 414 18.37 32.95 32.50
N PRO A 415 18.08 31.93 33.33
CA PRO A 415 16.95 31.02 33.09
C PRO A 415 15.61 31.75 33.07
N LEU A 416 14.72 31.46 32.12
CA LEU A 416 13.34 31.99 32.12
C LEU A 416 12.53 31.46 33.32
N PRO A 417 11.51 32.19 33.79
CA PRO A 417 10.61 31.69 34.84
C PRO A 417 9.88 30.42 34.39
N ALA A 418 9.55 29.55 35.36
CA ALA A 418 8.74 28.36 35.10
C ALA A 418 7.32 28.75 34.66
N ILE A 419 6.77 28.04 33.67
CA ILE A 419 5.38 28.20 33.23
C ILE A 419 4.49 27.43 34.20
N THR A 420 3.80 28.15 35.09
CA THR A 420 2.90 27.58 36.11
C THR A 420 1.41 27.74 35.81
N ASN A 421 1.08 28.51 34.77
CA ASN A 421 -0.28 28.71 34.26
C ASN A 421 -0.30 28.37 32.77
N ASP A 422 -1.49 28.28 32.19
CA ASP A 422 -1.63 28.08 30.75
C ASP A 422 -1.11 29.29 29.97
N VAL A 423 -0.25 29.10 28.96
CA VAL A 423 0.30 30.18 28.14
C VAL A 423 0.31 29.78 26.67
N ARG A 424 0.03 30.73 25.78
CA ARG A 424 0.34 30.59 24.36
C ARG A 424 1.40 31.58 23.93
N ILE A 425 2.37 31.14 23.14
CA ILE A 425 3.42 31.96 22.57
C ILE A 425 3.31 31.86 21.04
N ASN A 426 2.95 32.97 20.41
CA ASN A 426 2.78 33.06 18.97
C ASN A 426 3.98 33.77 18.34
N GLY A 427 4.88 32.98 17.76
CA GLY A 427 6.03 33.47 17.01
C GLY A 427 5.65 34.05 15.64
N LEU A 428 6.61 34.72 15.01
CA LEU A 428 6.46 35.28 13.66
C LEU A 428 6.75 34.26 12.54
N GLY A 429 7.12 33.02 12.91
CA GLY A 429 7.63 31.97 12.02
C GLY A 429 9.02 31.51 12.46
N ALA A 430 9.28 30.20 12.44
CA ALA A 430 10.51 29.64 13.00
C ALA A 430 11.78 30.12 12.28
N ASP A 431 11.71 30.42 10.98
CA ASP A 431 12.83 31.02 10.23
C ASP A 431 13.05 32.51 10.56
N TRP A 432 12.04 33.17 11.15
CA TRP A 432 12.08 34.60 11.45
C TRP A 432 12.66 34.89 12.83
N LEU A 433 12.34 34.04 13.81
CA LEU A 433 12.57 34.32 15.21
C LEU A 433 13.11 33.13 15.98
N ALA A 434 14.20 33.34 16.73
CA ALA A 434 14.77 32.36 17.63
C ALA A 434 14.79 32.85 19.08
N VAL A 435 14.43 31.99 20.03
CA VAL A 435 14.73 32.12 21.46
C VAL A 435 15.89 31.20 21.77
N SER A 436 16.99 31.76 22.29
CA SER A 436 18.23 31.03 22.49
C SER A 436 18.70 31.01 23.93
N GLY A 437 18.97 29.81 24.45
CA GLY A 437 19.57 29.60 25.77
C GLY A 437 21.04 30.01 25.88
N ALA A 438 21.62 30.60 24.83
CA ALA A 438 23.00 31.09 24.80
C ALA A 438 24.06 30.05 25.21
N ASN A 439 23.82 28.77 24.94
CA ASN A 439 24.63 27.62 25.37
C ASN A 439 24.85 27.54 26.88
N THR A 440 24.00 28.19 27.67
CA THR A 440 24.17 28.31 29.12
C THR A 440 22.91 27.91 29.88
N PHE A 441 21.73 28.15 29.32
CA PHE A 441 20.45 28.00 30.02
C PHE A 441 19.49 27.08 29.28
N ARG A 442 18.63 26.39 30.04
CA ARG A 442 17.39 25.82 29.50
C ARG A 442 16.52 26.96 28.96
N VAL A 443 15.84 26.73 27.83
CA VAL A 443 14.97 27.77 27.26
C VAL A 443 13.64 27.86 28.00
N PHE A 444 12.83 26.80 28.02
CA PHE A 444 11.54 26.79 28.76
C PHE A 444 11.40 25.61 29.72
N TYR A 445 10.61 25.82 30.77
CA TYR A 445 10.18 24.78 31.70
C TYR A 445 8.67 24.90 31.95
N VAL A 446 7.92 23.85 31.66
CA VAL A 446 6.47 23.76 31.91
C VAL A 446 6.25 22.96 33.19
N ALA A 447 5.61 23.57 34.18
CA ALA A 447 5.33 22.94 35.46
C ALA A 447 4.12 21.98 35.38
N PRO A 448 3.94 21.07 36.36
CA PRO A 448 2.77 20.21 36.45
C PRO A 448 1.44 20.97 36.40
N ALA A 449 0.46 20.42 35.68
CA ALA A 449 -0.87 20.98 35.46
C ALA A 449 -0.93 22.34 34.72
N ALA A 450 0.20 22.85 34.22
CA ALA A 450 0.23 23.98 33.30
C ALA A 450 0.24 23.51 31.84
N SER A 451 -0.27 24.32 30.93
CA SER A 451 -0.12 24.10 29.49
C SER A 451 0.70 25.18 28.79
N LEU A 452 1.54 24.78 27.84
CA LEU A 452 2.27 25.69 26.98
C LEU A 452 1.97 25.36 25.52
N THR A 453 1.45 26.33 24.77
CA THR A 453 1.34 26.24 23.31
C THR A 453 2.37 27.17 22.68
N ILE A 454 3.19 26.67 21.75
CA ILE A 454 4.11 27.50 20.97
C ILE A 454 3.85 27.30 19.49
N THR A 455 3.74 28.41 18.76
CA THR A 455 3.67 28.40 17.30
C THR A 455 4.80 29.21 16.69
N GLY A 456 5.41 28.71 15.60
CA GLY A 456 6.27 29.54 14.74
C GLY A 456 7.53 30.10 15.41
N LEU A 457 8.24 29.33 16.23
CA LEU A 457 9.49 29.76 16.86
C LEU A 457 10.63 28.76 16.66
N THR A 458 11.86 29.28 16.54
CA THR A 458 13.08 28.51 16.77
C THR A 458 13.46 28.53 18.25
N ILE A 459 13.68 27.36 18.86
CA ILE A 459 14.22 27.17 20.22
C ILE A 459 15.62 26.58 20.09
N ALA A 460 16.65 27.36 20.43
CA ALA A 460 18.02 27.00 20.04
C ALA A 460 19.10 27.21 21.11
N ASN A 461 20.17 26.42 21.00
CA ASN A 461 21.35 26.52 21.86
C ASN A 461 21.00 26.52 23.36
N GLY A 462 19.96 25.79 23.75
CA GLY A 462 19.65 25.51 25.15
C GLY A 462 20.72 24.60 25.75
N PHE A 463 21.08 24.82 27.01
CA PHE A 463 22.06 23.99 27.72
C PHE A 463 21.64 23.75 29.16
N VAL A 464 21.85 22.52 29.63
CA VAL A 464 21.69 22.12 31.03
C VAL A 464 22.97 21.43 31.46
N ASP A 465 23.56 21.83 32.58
CA ASP A 465 24.76 21.20 33.14
C ASP A 465 24.43 20.25 34.29
N GLU A 466 25.47 19.67 34.92
CA GLU A 466 25.29 18.72 36.02
C GLU A 466 24.60 19.30 37.26
N SER A 467 24.69 20.61 37.47
CA SER A 467 24.15 21.28 38.66
C SER A 467 22.61 21.44 38.59
N ASP A 468 22.04 21.41 37.39
CA ASP A 468 20.59 21.49 37.13
C ASP A 468 19.92 20.11 36.94
N LEU A 469 20.66 19.01 37.04
CA LEU A 469 20.13 17.64 36.87
C LEU A 469 19.13 17.19 37.93
N ALA A 470 19.09 17.86 39.10
CA ALA A 470 18.05 17.62 40.10
C ALA A 470 16.64 17.96 39.58
N ALA A 471 16.56 18.74 38.50
CA ALA A 471 15.34 19.14 37.84
C ALA A 471 15.15 18.52 36.44
N GLY A 472 15.89 17.44 36.05
CA GLY A 472 15.86 16.67 34.76
C GLY A 472 15.93 17.46 33.43
N SER A 473 16.25 16.86 32.28
CA SER A 473 16.71 17.61 31.07
C SER A 473 16.05 17.16 29.78
N GLY A 474 16.01 17.89 28.65
CA GLY A 474 15.12 19.04 28.43
C GLY A 474 15.81 20.38 28.26
N ALA A 475 16.89 20.47 27.48
CA ALA A 475 17.68 21.70 27.36
C ALA A 475 17.00 22.78 26.49
N GLY A 476 16.23 22.39 25.49
CA GLY A 476 15.26 23.29 24.87
C GLY A 476 14.06 23.49 25.80
N ILE A 477 13.29 22.42 26.00
CA ILE A 477 12.10 22.43 26.85
C ILE A 477 12.07 21.21 27.76
N ARG A 478 11.83 21.43 29.06
CA ARG A 478 11.33 20.39 29.96
C ARG A 478 9.82 20.57 30.12
N ASN A 479 9.04 19.53 29.87
CA ASN A 479 7.59 19.55 30.05
C ASN A 479 7.15 18.57 31.14
N ASP A 480 6.68 19.10 32.26
CA ASP A 480 6.00 18.35 33.33
C ASP A 480 4.47 18.56 33.32
N GLY A 481 3.94 19.33 32.35
CA GLY A 481 2.51 19.57 32.11
C GLY A 481 2.07 19.16 30.70
N THR A 482 1.32 20.02 30.01
CA THR A 482 0.89 19.80 28.61
C THR A 482 1.64 20.72 27.64
N LEU A 483 2.25 20.16 26.59
CA LEU A 483 3.01 20.91 25.59
C LEU A 483 2.44 20.69 24.19
N THR A 484 2.04 21.78 23.52
CA THR A 484 1.58 21.79 22.13
C THR A 484 2.49 22.66 21.28
N LEU A 485 3.04 22.09 20.20
CA LEU A 485 4.01 22.74 19.33
C LEU A 485 3.53 22.68 17.88
N SER A 486 3.55 23.82 17.20
CA SER A 486 3.21 23.90 15.76
C SER A 486 4.19 24.78 15.00
N ALA A 487 4.71 24.31 13.86
CA ALA A 487 5.62 25.10 13.02
C ALA A 487 6.87 25.60 13.78
N CYS A 488 7.39 24.81 14.73
CA CYS A 488 8.55 25.16 15.55
C CYS A 488 9.82 24.42 15.11
N ILE A 489 10.99 25.03 15.34
CA ILE A 489 12.30 24.40 15.11
C ILE A 489 13.05 24.30 16.45
N PHE A 490 13.57 23.12 16.77
CA PHE A 490 14.47 22.89 17.92
C PHE A 490 15.86 22.59 17.40
N LYS A 491 16.83 23.46 17.67
CA LYS A 491 18.17 23.32 17.08
C LYS A 491 19.33 23.51 18.04
N ASN A 492 20.32 22.63 17.97
CA ASN A 492 21.57 22.72 18.73
C ASN A 492 21.36 22.78 20.26
N ASN A 493 20.26 22.23 20.77
CA ASN A 493 20.04 22.14 22.22
C ASN A 493 20.80 20.95 22.78
N ARG A 494 21.42 21.13 23.96
CA ARG A 494 22.33 20.15 24.55
C ARG A 494 22.05 19.90 26.02
N ALA A 495 21.63 18.69 26.34
CA ALA A 495 21.55 18.22 27.72
C ALA A 495 22.91 17.64 28.16
N GLY A 496 23.60 18.35 29.06
CA GLY A 496 24.91 17.97 29.60
C GLY A 496 24.84 17.19 30.91
N GLY A 497 25.91 16.45 31.20
CA GLY A 497 26.15 15.75 32.48
C GLY A 497 26.46 14.27 32.32
N PHE A 498 27.33 13.73 33.19
CA PHE A 498 27.92 12.39 33.04
C PHE A 498 26.94 11.22 33.26
N PHE A 499 25.68 11.46 33.71
CA PHE A 499 24.75 10.37 34.05
C PHE A 499 23.23 10.60 33.84
N ARG A 500 22.72 11.76 33.38
CA ARG A 500 21.26 12.03 33.33
C ARG A 500 20.78 13.05 32.28
N GLY A 501 21.56 13.34 31.24
CA GLY A 501 21.19 14.34 30.23
C GLY A 501 20.11 13.86 29.27
N GLN A 502 18.85 13.78 29.69
CA GLN A 502 17.75 13.32 28.84
C GLN A 502 17.36 14.39 27.79
N GLY A 503 16.74 14.00 26.68
CA GLY A 503 15.98 14.89 25.80
C GLY A 503 16.72 16.16 25.38
N GLY A 504 17.70 16.06 24.49
CA GLY A 504 18.57 17.19 24.12
C GLY A 504 17.77 18.44 23.72
N ALA A 505 16.71 18.28 22.93
CA ALA A 505 15.72 19.32 22.70
C ALA A 505 14.61 19.31 23.75
N ILE A 506 13.87 18.19 23.86
CA ILE A 506 12.63 18.11 24.63
C ILE A 506 12.70 16.92 25.58
N TYR A 507 12.29 17.15 26.82
CA TYR A 507 11.98 16.08 27.75
C TYR A 507 10.53 16.16 28.19
N GLN A 508 9.80 15.10 27.86
CA GLN A 508 8.40 14.90 28.16
C GLN A 508 8.26 14.01 29.41
N HIS A 509 7.85 14.64 30.51
CA HIS A 509 7.55 13.99 31.79
C HIS A 509 6.13 14.33 32.31
N GLY A 510 5.40 15.19 31.59
CA GLY A 510 4.08 15.66 31.93
C GLY A 510 2.93 14.86 31.31
N ASP A 511 1.76 15.50 31.23
CA ASP A 511 0.51 14.90 30.76
C ASP A 511 0.54 14.54 29.27
N ALA A 512 1.01 15.45 28.40
CA ALA A 512 1.06 15.22 26.95
C ALA A 512 2.07 16.11 26.20
N LEU A 513 2.59 15.59 25.09
CA LEU A 513 3.34 16.29 24.05
C LEU A 513 2.63 16.11 22.70
N THR A 514 2.22 17.22 22.07
CA THR A 514 1.70 17.24 20.70
C THR A 514 2.59 18.11 19.82
N MET A 515 3.06 17.56 18.70
CA MET A 515 3.92 18.26 17.73
C MET A 515 3.37 18.12 16.32
N VAL A 516 3.21 19.24 15.61
CA VAL A 516 2.79 19.24 14.20
C VAL A 516 3.64 20.22 13.38
N ASN A 517 4.07 19.85 12.18
CA ASN A 517 4.88 20.72 11.32
C ASN A 517 6.18 21.21 11.99
N CYS A 518 6.75 20.41 12.89
CA CYS A 518 7.92 20.80 13.68
C CYS A 518 9.20 20.16 13.13
N SER A 519 10.35 20.75 13.47
CA SER A 519 11.67 20.21 13.14
C SER A 519 12.54 20.12 14.39
N VAL A 520 13.08 18.93 14.70
CA VAL A 520 14.02 18.71 15.82
C VAL A 520 15.36 18.31 15.22
N VAL A 521 16.30 19.26 15.18
CA VAL A 521 17.51 19.16 14.37
C VAL A 521 18.79 19.38 15.18
N SER A 522 19.77 18.47 15.04
CA SER A 522 21.11 18.65 15.61
C SER A 522 21.14 18.88 17.14
N ASN A 523 20.23 18.24 17.86
CA ASN A 523 20.22 18.29 19.33
C ASN A 523 21.02 17.12 19.91
N GLN A 524 21.52 17.29 21.13
CA GLN A 524 22.43 16.33 21.73
C GLN A 524 22.09 16.01 23.19
N ALA A 525 22.06 14.72 23.50
CA ALA A 525 22.14 14.19 24.86
C ALA A 525 23.57 13.67 25.12
N PHE A 526 24.24 14.22 26.14
CA PHE A 526 25.61 13.82 26.49
C PHE A 526 25.64 12.47 27.26
N THR A 527 26.82 11.99 27.63
CA THR A 527 27.05 10.62 28.16
C THR A 527 26.00 10.16 29.18
N GLY A 528 25.31 9.06 28.85
CA GLY A 528 24.26 8.44 29.67
C GLY A 528 22.85 9.02 29.47
N GLY A 529 22.68 10.00 28.59
CA GLY A 529 21.41 10.67 28.30
C GLY A 529 20.63 10.05 27.14
N TYR A 530 19.37 9.68 27.39
CA TYR A 530 18.43 9.13 26.39
C TYR A 530 17.82 10.23 25.52
N GLY A 531 17.48 9.93 24.27
CA GLY A 531 16.70 10.86 23.44
C GLY A 531 17.52 12.09 23.01
N GLY A 532 18.42 11.94 22.03
CA GLY A 532 19.26 13.05 21.58
C GLY A 532 18.44 14.26 21.11
N GLY A 533 17.30 14.01 20.45
CA GLY A 533 16.26 14.99 20.21
C GLY A 533 15.25 15.03 21.35
N ILE A 534 14.43 14.00 21.46
CA ILE A 534 13.29 13.93 22.38
C ILE A 534 13.43 12.72 23.30
N HIS A 535 13.21 12.92 24.60
CA HIS A 535 12.99 11.83 25.54
C HIS A 535 11.59 11.94 26.14
N ALA A 536 10.89 10.81 26.28
CA ALA A 536 9.59 10.72 26.92
C ALA A 536 9.55 9.54 27.90
N ASP A 537 9.07 9.77 29.12
CA ASP A 537 8.89 8.74 30.15
C ASP A 537 7.54 8.83 30.89
N ALA A 538 6.68 9.78 30.51
CA ALA A 538 5.32 9.91 30.99
C ALA A 538 4.41 10.64 29.99
N GLY A 539 3.10 10.52 30.19
CA GLY A 539 2.07 11.17 29.36
C GLY A 539 1.80 10.45 28.05
N THR A 540 1.32 11.19 27.04
CA THR A 540 1.21 10.72 25.65
C THR A 540 2.08 11.56 24.72
N VAL A 541 2.59 10.95 23.65
CA VAL A 541 3.38 11.63 22.62
C VAL A 541 2.69 11.48 21.28
N THR A 542 2.29 12.60 20.67
CA THR A 542 1.69 12.64 19.33
C THR A 542 2.52 13.53 18.42
N ILE A 543 3.05 12.98 17.33
CA ILE A 543 3.91 13.71 16.38
C ILE A 543 3.37 13.49 14.97
N GLY A 544 3.01 14.60 14.31
CA GLY A 544 2.49 14.62 12.95
C GLY A 544 3.29 15.53 12.01
N ASN A 545 3.43 15.16 10.74
CA ASN A 545 3.95 16.06 9.68
C ASN A 545 5.26 16.76 10.06
N SER A 546 6.22 16.05 10.65
CA SER A 546 7.39 16.66 11.29
C SER A 546 8.69 16.00 10.84
N THR A 547 9.84 16.57 11.24
CA THR A 547 11.17 16.02 10.97
C THR A 547 12.01 15.93 12.24
N ILE A 548 12.62 14.77 12.50
CA ILE A 548 13.61 14.55 13.57
C ILE A 548 14.93 14.16 12.91
N SER A 549 15.92 15.05 12.97
CA SER A 549 17.05 15.01 12.05
C SER A 549 18.39 15.31 12.73
N GLY A 550 19.42 14.51 12.46
CA GLY A 550 20.80 14.83 12.89
C GLY A 550 21.01 14.90 14.40
N ASN A 551 20.13 14.31 15.22
CA ASN A 551 20.24 14.35 16.67
C ASN A 551 21.13 13.22 17.19
N THR A 552 21.75 13.41 18.35
CA THR A 552 22.74 12.45 18.86
C THR A 552 22.58 12.16 20.36
N ALA A 553 22.52 10.87 20.72
CA ALA A 553 22.67 10.36 22.07
C ALA A 553 23.97 9.52 22.14
N ASN A 554 25.05 10.11 22.68
CA ASN A 554 26.41 9.57 22.51
C ASN A 554 26.64 8.17 23.14
N SER A 555 25.87 7.80 24.16
CA SER A 555 26.06 6.53 24.87
C SER A 555 24.77 6.02 25.51
N ALA A 556 23.61 6.41 24.97
CA ALA A 556 22.32 5.91 25.40
C ALA A 556 21.35 5.80 24.20
N PRO A 557 20.26 5.02 24.33
CA PRO A 557 19.27 4.82 23.28
C PRO A 557 18.54 6.07 22.77
N GLY A 558 18.04 5.97 21.53
CA GLY A 558 17.17 6.93 20.87
C GLY A 558 17.90 8.19 20.46
N GLY A 559 18.67 8.15 19.36
CA GLY A 559 19.37 9.35 18.88
C GLY A 559 18.39 10.47 18.53
N GLY A 560 17.30 10.13 17.84
CA GLY A 560 16.18 11.03 17.57
C GLY A 560 15.18 11.09 18.73
N LEU A 561 14.48 9.97 18.97
CA LEU A 561 13.41 9.84 19.97
C LEU A 561 13.65 8.62 20.87
N ALA A 562 13.52 8.79 22.18
CA ALA A 562 13.49 7.69 23.16
C ALA A 562 12.22 7.76 24.02
N ALA A 563 11.36 6.74 23.95
CA ALA A 563 10.13 6.63 24.73
C ALA A 563 10.18 5.42 25.69
N TRP A 564 9.76 5.63 26.94
CA TRP A 564 9.76 4.63 28.02
C TRP A 564 8.38 4.50 28.67
N PHE A 565 7.71 3.38 28.42
CA PHE A 565 6.36 3.08 28.93
C PHE A 565 5.31 4.13 28.56
N VAL A 566 5.52 4.82 27.43
CA VAL A 566 4.68 5.92 26.94
C VAL A 566 3.99 5.52 25.65
N ASP A 567 2.71 5.82 25.54
CA ASP A 567 2.00 5.69 24.27
C ASP A 567 2.45 6.78 23.30
N THR A 568 2.89 6.35 22.12
CA THR A 568 3.49 7.19 21.09
C THR A 568 2.77 6.98 19.76
N VAL A 569 2.23 8.05 19.21
CA VAL A 569 1.53 8.08 17.92
C VAL A 569 2.30 8.96 16.95
N ILE A 570 2.73 8.37 15.84
CA ILE A 570 3.54 9.02 14.81
C ILE A 570 2.84 8.90 13.46
N SER A 571 2.67 10.02 12.77
CA SER A 571 2.16 10.06 11.40
C SER A 571 2.93 11.04 10.53
N ASN A 572 3.24 10.64 9.30
CA ASN A 572 3.96 11.48 8.34
C ASN A 572 5.21 12.15 8.93
N LEU A 573 6.04 11.34 9.58
CA LEU A 573 7.28 11.78 10.22
C LEU A 573 8.47 11.35 9.37
N THR A 574 9.47 12.23 9.26
CA THR A 574 10.80 11.87 8.77
C THR A 574 11.79 11.80 9.93
N ILE A 575 12.38 10.63 10.19
CA ILE A 575 13.45 10.41 11.17
C ILE A 575 14.74 10.11 10.43
N GLN A 576 15.70 11.04 10.42
CA GLN A 576 16.90 10.89 9.59
C GLN A 576 18.23 11.28 10.23
N GLY A 577 19.31 10.58 9.88
CA GLY A 577 20.66 11.00 10.25
C GLY A 577 20.90 11.07 11.76
N ASN A 578 20.07 10.41 12.58
CA ASN A 578 20.21 10.44 14.02
C ASN A 578 21.13 9.30 14.49
N ALA A 579 21.83 9.53 15.59
CA ALA A 579 22.78 8.58 16.14
C ALA A 579 22.53 8.33 17.64
N GLY A 580 22.38 7.07 18.04
CA GLY A 580 22.09 6.67 19.43
C GLY A 580 22.69 5.30 19.73
N LEU A 581 22.80 4.90 21.00
CA LEU A 581 23.34 3.57 21.35
C LEU A 581 22.47 2.47 20.73
N ASP A 582 21.19 2.44 21.12
CA ASP A 582 20.18 1.59 20.51
C ASP A 582 19.09 2.45 19.87
N GLY A 583 18.58 2.05 18.70
CA GLY A 583 17.55 2.83 18.03
C GLY A 583 18.11 4.20 17.61
N GLY A 584 19.05 4.20 16.66
CA GLY A 584 19.71 5.43 16.21
C GLY A 584 18.71 6.54 15.87
N GLY A 585 17.62 6.18 15.20
CA GLY A 585 16.45 7.01 15.00
C GLY A 585 15.51 7.01 16.21
N LEU A 586 14.95 5.84 16.53
CA LEU A 586 13.89 5.69 17.52
C LEU A 586 14.15 4.53 18.48
N TYR A 587 13.93 4.76 19.77
CA TYR A 587 13.92 3.71 20.79
C TYR A 587 12.59 3.70 21.56
N GLN A 588 11.93 2.54 21.61
CA GLN A 588 10.70 2.33 22.40
C GLN A 588 10.88 1.20 23.41
N ASN A 589 10.49 1.43 24.65
CA ASN A 589 10.58 0.45 25.73
C ASN A 589 9.31 0.43 26.57
N GLY A 590 8.38 -0.45 26.20
CA GLY A 590 7.04 -0.49 26.78
C GLY A 590 6.07 0.45 26.04
N GLY A 591 4.85 0.58 26.57
CA GLY A 591 3.79 1.38 25.94
C GLY A 591 3.34 0.84 24.58
N THR A 592 2.53 1.62 23.88
CA THR A 592 2.12 1.36 22.50
C THR A 592 2.80 2.36 21.56
N LEU A 593 3.51 1.88 20.55
CA LEU A 593 3.95 2.69 19.41
C LEU A 593 3.04 2.40 18.21
N TRP A 594 2.33 3.40 17.73
CA TRP A 594 1.68 3.38 16.42
C TRP A 594 2.38 4.36 15.49
N MET A 595 2.94 3.87 14.39
CA MET A 595 3.65 4.66 13.41
C MET A 595 3.08 4.37 12.02
N ALA A 596 2.59 5.40 11.36
CA ALA A 596 2.01 5.30 10.03
C ALA A 596 2.66 6.30 9.06
N ASP A 597 2.74 5.92 7.78
CA ASP A 597 3.02 6.85 6.69
C ASP A 597 4.36 7.60 6.89
N SER A 598 5.37 6.95 7.48
CA SER A 598 6.57 7.62 7.98
C SER A 598 7.87 6.98 7.48
N SER A 599 8.93 7.79 7.35
CA SER A 599 10.23 7.39 6.81
C SER A 599 11.33 7.47 7.87
N VAL A 600 12.10 6.40 8.02
CA VAL A 600 13.25 6.27 8.94
C VAL A 600 14.49 5.95 8.13
N TYR A 601 15.40 6.90 7.95
CA TYR A 601 16.55 6.68 7.06
C TYR A 601 17.88 7.27 7.51
N ASN A 602 18.99 6.62 7.10
CA ASN A 602 20.34 7.06 7.45
C ASN A 602 20.59 7.22 8.96
N ASN A 603 19.84 6.51 9.81
CA ASN A 603 20.10 6.53 11.25
C ASN A 603 21.13 5.47 11.62
N GLN A 604 21.85 5.71 12.71
CA GLN A 604 23.01 4.91 13.08
C GLN A 604 22.99 4.52 14.57
N SER A 605 23.22 3.24 14.86
CA SER A 605 23.59 2.81 16.21
C SER A 605 25.08 3.10 16.47
N VAL A 606 25.43 3.58 17.68
CA VAL A 606 26.81 3.88 18.05
C VAL A 606 27.37 2.78 18.96
N SER A 607 28.60 2.34 18.72
CA SER A 607 29.25 1.22 19.46
C SER A 607 28.50 -0.11 19.30
N ASN A 608 29.05 -1.24 19.77
CA ASN A 608 28.46 -2.58 19.57
C ASN A 608 27.03 -2.70 20.13
N SER A 609 26.01 -2.32 19.36
CA SER A 609 24.65 -2.04 19.85
C SER A 609 23.61 -2.36 18.77
N TYR A 610 22.36 -1.90 18.90
CA TYR A 610 21.25 -2.52 18.16
C TYR A 610 20.29 -1.50 17.51
N GLY A 611 19.72 -1.85 16.36
CA GLY A 611 18.66 -1.05 15.73
C GLY A 611 19.17 0.28 15.20
N GLY A 612 19.81 0.29 14.03
CA GLY A 612 20.27 1.53 13.40
C GLY A 612 19.13 2.53 13.20
N GLY A 613 18.00 2.05 12.67
CA GLY A 613 16.76 2.81 12.52
C GLY A 613 15.97 2.87 13.83
N MET A 614 15.52 1.71 14.30
CA MET A 614 14.64 1.57 15.45
C MET A 614 15.04 0.38 16.33
N ALA A 615 14.92 0.55 17.65
CA ALA A 615 14.98 -0.54 18.61
C ALA A 615 13.74 -0.55 19.50
N VAL A 616 13.13 -1.72 19.65
CA VAL A 616 11.94 -1.92 20.48
C VAL A 616 12.16 -3.03 21.50
N ASN A 617 11.93 -2.73 22.78
CA ASN A 617 12.29 -3.64 23.88
C ASN A 617 11.09 -4.38 24.49
N ALA A 618 9.98 -3.68 24.68
CA ALA A 618 8.75 -4.23 25.27
C ALA A 618 7.53 -3.44 24.75
N GLY A 619 6.33 -3.92 25.06
CA GLY A 619 5.07 -3.27 24.67
C GLY A 619 4.55 -3.74 23.32
N VAL A 620 3.76 -2.89 22.66
CA VAL A 620 3.16 -3.16 21.35
C VAL A 620 3.68 -2.13 20.35
N THR A 621 4.07 -2.57 19.16
CA THR A 621 4.50 -1.71 18.06
C THR A 621 3.75 -2.07 16.79
N MET A 622 3.14 -1.08 16.17
CA MET A 622 2.37 -1.21 14.93
C MET A 622 2.97 -0.25 13.91
N LEU A 623 3.47 -0.79 12.81
CA LEU A 623 4.03 -0.05 11.69
C LEU A 623 3.11 -0.24 10.47
N ASP A 624 2.74 0.85 9.82
CA ASP A 624 1.85 0.84 8.66
C ASP A 624 2.36 1.81 7.60
N ARG A 625 2.56 1.33 6.36
CA ARG A 625 3.04 2.16 5.23
C ARG A 625 4.33 2.95 5.52
N CYS A 626 5.24 2.34 6.29
CA CYS A 626 6.50 2.94 6.69
C CYS A 626 7.67 2.46 5.85
N THR A 627 8.69 3.32 5.70
CA THR A 627 9.95 2.98 5.02
C THR A 627 11.13 3.09 5.97
N PHE A 628 11.91 2.02 6.09
CA PHE A 628 13.18 1.98 6.81
C PHE A 628 14.32 1.77 5.82
N ALA A 629 15.11 2.81 5.56
CA ALA A 629 16.14 2.72 4.53
C ALA A 629 17.51 3.26 4.93
N TYR A 630 18.58 2.63 4.46
CA TYR A 630 19.96 3.11 4.69
C TYR A 630 20.34 3.26 6.18
N ASN A 631 19.64 2.59 7.09
CA ASN A 631 19.98 2.63 8.50
C ASN A 631 21.10 1.63 8.79
N THR A 632 22.01 2.01 9.69
CA THR A 632 23.25 1.27 9.91
C THR A 632 23.47 0.92 11.37
N SER A 633 23.96 -0.29 11.61
CA SER A 633 24.44 -0.76 12.92
C SER A 633 25.85 -1.34 12.75
N PRO A 634 26.89 -0.49 12.55
CA PRO A 634 28.18 -0.92 11.97
C PRO A 634 29.03 -1.90 12.79
N LEU A 635 28.63 -2.20 14.02
CA LEU A 635 29.29 -3.14 14.94
C LEU A 635 28.26 -3.95 15.74
N GLY A 636 27.05 -4.02 15.21
CA GLY A 636 25.83 -4.25 15.96
C GLY A 636 24.75 -4.90 15.11
N ASN A 637 23.56 -5.15 15.68
CA ASN A 637 22.56 -5.97 14.99
C ASN A 637 21.28 -5.19 14.65
N GLY A 638 20.57 -5.61 13.60
CA GLY A 638 19.33 -4.96 13.16
C GLY A 638 19.58 -3.59 12.55
N GLY A 639 19.90 -3.52 11.26
CA GLY A 639 20.18 -2.23 10.61
C GLY A 639 18.93 -1.34 10.61
N ALA A 640 17.79 -1.88 10.20
CA ALA A 640 16.50 -1.20 10.29
C ALA A 640 15.90 -1.29 11.68
N ILE A 641 15.66 -2.51 12.17
CA ILE A 641 14.87 -2.78 13.37
C ILE A 641 15.55 -3.85 14.22
N ALA A 642 15.72 -3.57 15.52
CA ALA A 642 16.00 -4.59 16.53
C ALA A 642 14.80 -4.75 17.47
N ASN A 643 14.20 -5.94 17.51
CA ASN A 643 13.11 -6.26 18.43
C ASN A 643 13.57 -7.23 19.54
N PHE A 644 13.65 -6.74 20.78
CA PHE A 644 14.07 -7.55 21.93
C PHE A 644 12.94 -8.27 22.66
N GLY A 645 11.70 -7.79 22.54
CA GLY A 645 10.60 -8.25 23.38
C GLY A 645 9.26 -7.53 23.22
N ALA A 646 9.13 -6.64 22.24
CA ALA A 646 7.84 -6.04 21.88
C ALA A 646 7.05 -6.97 20.96
N THR A 647 5.72 -6.95 21.09
CA THR A 647 4.85 -7.47 20.03
C THR A 647 4.91 -6.48 18.87
N LEU A 648 5.46 -6.87 17.72
CA LEU A 648 5.63 -5.99 16.57
C LEU A 648 4.82 -6.49 15.38
N THR A 649 3.95 -5.65 14.84
CA THR A 649 3.28 -5.89 13.55
C THR A 649 3.71 -4.82 12.57
N ALA A 650 4.21 -5.23 11.41
CA ALA A 650 4.45 -4.33 10.28
C ALA A 650 3.55 -4.73 9.11
N THR A 651 2.86 -3.74 8.55
CA THR A 651 1.95 -3.91 7.43
C THR A 651 2.34 -2.94 6.32
N ASN A 652 2.39 -3.40 5.07
CA ASN A 652 2.67 -2.53 3.92
C ASN A 652 3.96 -1.71 4.08
N CYS A 653 4.99 -2.27 4.71
CA CYS A 653 6.24 -1.55 5.00
C CYS A 653 7.38 -1.99 4.07
N THR A 654 8.24 -1.04 3.70
CA THR A 654 9.47 -1.31 2.96
C THR A 654 10.68 -1.15 3.87
N MET A 655 11.56 -2.15 3.92
CA MET A 655 12.84 -2.11 4.66
C MET A 655 13.96 -2.42 3.69
N ALA A 656 14.75 -1.40 3.31
CA ALA A 656 15.72 -1.57 2.25
C ALA A 656 17.09 -0.91 2.47
N PHE A 657 18.15 -1.51 1.94
CA PHE A 657 19.50 -0.94 2.00
C PHE A 657 20.03 -0.68 3.42
N ASN A 658 19.52 -1.39 4.44
CA ASN A 658 20.02 -1.29 5.80
C ASN A 658 21.24 -2.21 5.99
N THR A 659 22.13 -1.85 6.91
CA THR A 659 23.40 -2.57 7.13
C THR A 659 23.62 -2.87 8.61
N ALA A 660 24.05 -4.08 8.95
CA ALA A 660 24.39 -4.49 10.32
C ALA A 660 25.43 -5.63 10.32
N ASP A 661 25.86 -6.09 11.50
CA ASP A 661 26.60 -7.34 11.64
C ASP A 661 25.68 -8.55 11.44
N ASN A 662 24.46 -8.47 11.97
CA ASN A 662 23.46 -9.54 12.01
C ASN A 662 22.06 -8.96 11.79
N GLY A 663 21.22 -9.59 10.96
CA GLY A 663 19.88 -9.08 10.67
C GLY A 663 19.94 -7.72 9.96
N GLY A 664 20.41 -7.69 8.71
CA GLY A 664 20.74 -6.43 8.02
C GLY A 664 19.57 -5.45 7.97
N ALA A 665 18.32 -5.92 7.80
CA ALA A 665 17.14 -5.15 8.16
C ALA A 665 16.70 -5.43 9.60
N ILE A 666 16.24 -6.66 9.87
CA ILE A 666 15.56 -6.99 11.12
C ILE A 666 16.38 -8.01 11.90
N ILE A 667 16.61 -7.74 13.18
CA ILE A 667 16.95 -8.78 14.15
C ILE A 667 15.85 -8.92 15.20
N HIS A 668 15.51 -10.16 15.54
CA HIS A 668 14.42 -10.48 16.44
C HIS A 668 14.83 -11.46 17.55
N TYR A 669 14.64 -11.07 18.82
CA TYR A 669 15.03 -11.84 20.01
C TYR A 669 13.85 -12.27 20.93
N GLY A 670 12.61 -11.83 20.69
CA GLY A 670 11.54 -11.86 21.71
C GLY A 670 10.11 -12.15 21.24
N SER A 671 9.12 -11.54 21.91
CA SER A 671 7.66 -11.62 21.71
C SER A 671 7.17 -11.61 20.24
N PRO A 672 5.91 -11.97 19.93
CA PRO A 672 5.47 -12.14 18.55
C PRO A 672 5.80 -10.99 17.60
N LEU A 673 6.42 -11.30 16.46
CA LEU A 673 6.61 -10.39 15.34
C LEU A 673 5.86 -10.88 14.10
N SER A 674 5.11 -10.01 13.44
CA SER A 674 4.39 -10.34 12.20
C SER A 674 4.71 -9.32 11.11
N LEU A 675 5.12 -9.82 9.94
CA LEU A 675 5.21 -9.04 8.71
C LEU A 675 4.06 -9.43 7.80
N VAL A 676 3.28 -8.45 7.36
CA VAL A 676 2.17 -8.64 6.42
C VAL A 676 2.36 -7.69 5.27
N ASN A 677 2.37 -8.20 4.04
CA ASN A 677 2.50 -7.36 2.84
C ASN A 677 3.75 -6.45 2.89
N CYS A 678 4.89 -6.94 3.39
CA CYS A 678 6.10 -6.13 3.56
C CYS A 678 7.17 -6.48 2.51
N SER A 679 8.04 -5.54 2.20
CA SER A 679 9.21 -5.76 1.33
C SER A 679 10.51 -5.53 2.11
N VAL A 680 11.31 -6.59 2.29
CA VAL A 680 12.63 -6.56 2.95
C VAL A 680 13.71 -6.82 1.90
N LEU A 681 14.28 -5.75 1.35
CA LEU A 681 15.04 -5.80 0.10
C LEU A 681 16.44 -5.19 0.22
N TYR A 682 17.46 -5.80 -0.38
CA TYR A 682 18.78 -5.20 -0.54
C TYR A 682 19.50 -4.78 0.76
N ASN A 683 19.20 -5.44 1.88
CA ASN A 683 19.87 -5.22 3.15
C ASN A 683 21.14 -6.07 3.24
N THR A 684 22.11 -5.64 4.04
CA THR A 684 23.41 -6.31 4.17
C THR A 684 23.71 -6.65 5.63
N ALA A 685 24.15 -7.88 5.88
CA ALA A 685 24.73 -8.29 7.15
C ALA A 685 26.15 -8.86 6.96
N ASP A 686 27.07 -8.53 7.86
CA ASP A 686 28.45 -9.04 7.80
C ASP A 686 28.56 -10.53 8.17
N TYR A 687 27.60 -11.09 8.91
CA TYR A 687 27.61 -12.49 9.36
C TYR A 687 26.36 -13.28 8.97
N THR A 688 25.20 -12.96 9.55
CA THR A 688 23.96 -13.75 9.36
C THR A 688 22.73 -12.89 9.08
N GLY A 689 21.78 -13.45 8.31
CA GLY A 689 20.46 -12.85 8.10
C GLY A 689 20.54 -11.50 7.39
N GLY A 690 21.00 -11.46 6.14
CA GLY A 690 21.17 -10.20 5.41
C GLY A 690 19.91 -9.36 5.37
N GLY A 691 18.74 -9.99 5.20
CA GLY A 691 17.44 -9.37 5.43
C GLY A 691 17.01 -9.49 6.89
N ILE A 692 16.73 -10.73 7.32
CA ILE A 692 16.11 -11.02 8.60
C ILE A 692 16.94 -12.04 9.38
N GLU A 693 17.23 -11.76 10.64
CA GLU A 693 17.72 -12.75 11.59
C GLU A 693 16.74 -12.95 12.73
N ARG A 694 16.42 -14.22 13.00
CA ARG A 694 15.66 -14.63 14.16
C ARG A 694 16.55 -15.39 15.14
N VAL A 695 16.67 -14.85 16.34
CA VAL A 695 17.41 -15.45 17.47
C VAL A 695 16.41 -16.12 18.41
N GLY A 696 16.60 -17.40 18.70
CA GLY A 696 15.62 -18.16 19.46
C GLY A 696 15.69 -17.93 20.96
N ARG A 697 14.48 -17.74 21.53
CA ARG A 697 14.15 -17.83 22.96
C ARG A 697 12.76 -18.47 23.06
N THR A 698 12.50 -19.22 24.13
CA THR A 698 11.20 -19.86 24.36
C THR A 698 10.05 -18.84 24.33
N GLY A 699 9.06 -19.05 23.44
CA GLY A 699 7.88 -18.18 23.29
C GLY A 699 7.93 -17.20 22.10
N ASN A 700 9.01 -17.17 21.33
CA ASN A 700 9.16 -16.27 20.17
C ASN A 700 8.50 -16.84 18.90
N SER A 701 7.46 -16.17 18.39
CA SER A 701 6.89 -16.43 17.06
C SER A 701 7.24 -15.30 16.10
N PHE A 702 7.71 -15.65 14.89
CA PHE A 702 7.88 -14.69 13.79
C PHE A 702 7.05 -15.21 12.62
N SER A 703 5.98 -14.49 12.27
CA SER A 703 5.10 -14.82 11.14
C SER A 703 5.31 -13.92 9.93
N LEU A 704 5.17 -14.52 8.74
CA LEU A 704 5.19 -13.83 7.47
C LEU A 704 3.93 -14.18 6.67
N LEU A 705 3.28 -13.16 6.10
CA LEU A 705 2.17 -13.28 5.16
C LEU A 705 2.43 -12.32 4.00
N ASN A 706 2.29 -12.78 2.76
CA ASN A 706 2.39 -11.91 1.58
C ASN A 706 3.68 -11.06 1.56
N THR A 707 4.78 -11.56 2.16
CA THR A 707 5.98 -10.76 2.40
C THR A 707 7.08 -11.16 1.43
N LEU A 708 7.71 -10.14 0.83
CA LEU A 708 8.82 -10.26 -0.09
C LEU A 708 10.14 -10.03 0.66
N VAL A 709 11.04 -11.00 0.65
CA VAL A 709 12.40 -10.91 1.20
C VAL A 709 13.38 -11.32 0.10
N GLY A 710 14.19 -10.39 -0.40
CA GLY A 710 15.04 -10.66 -1.57
C GLY A 710 16.16 -9.68 -1.81
N GLY A 711 17.19 -10.13 -2.54
CA GLY A 711 18.35 -9.32 -2.89
C GLY A 711 19.20 -8.90 -1.69
N ASN A 712 18.97 -9.48 -0.52
CA ASN A 712 19.76 -9.20 0.68
C ASN A 712 21.07 -10.01 0.65
N ASN A 713 22.08 -9.53 1.37
CA ASN A 713 23.43 -10.09 1.34
C ASN A 713 23.94 -10.42 2.75
N ALA A 714 24.35 -11.67 2.95
CA ALA A 714 25.13 -12.12 4.12
C ALA A 714 25.88 -13.41 3.80
N PRO A 715 27.00 -13.71 4.49
CA PRO A 715 27.68 -15.00 4.34
C PRO A 715 26.82 -16.22 4.69
N THR A 716 25.82 -16.08 5.56
CA THR A 716 24.91 -17.16 5.96
C THR A 716 23.50 -16.63 6.12
N GLY A 717 22.50 -17.27 5.49
CA GLY A 717 21.13 -16.73 5.45
C GLY A 717 21.05 -15.36 4.78
N PRO A 718 21.34 -15.23 3.48
CA PRO A 718 21.31 -13.94 2.80
C PRO A 718 19.98 -13.21 2.98
N ASP A 719 18.84 -13.86 2.74
CA ASP A 719 17.53 -13.24 2.94
C ASP A 719 16.99 -13.42 4.35
N ALA A 720 17.00 -14.65 4.87
CA ALA A 720 16.56 -14.93 6.23
C ALA A 720 17.36 -16.05 6.89
N TYR A 721 17.65 -15.87 8.19
CA TYR A 721 18.37 -16.83 9.01
C TYR A 721 17.60 -17.21 10.28
N SER A 722 17.54 -18.50 10.59
CA SER A 722 17.11 -19.02 11.88
C SER A 722 18.03 -20.14 12.38
N TYR A 723 18.30 -20.14 13.69
CA TYR A 723 19.13 -21.14 14.34
C TYR A 723 18.45 -22.52 14.39
N THR A 724 19.27 -23.59 14.32
CA THR A 724 18.81 -24.98 14.18
C THR A 724 18.61 -25.72 15.52
N ASP A 725 18.77 -25.05 16.66
CA ASP A 725 18.69 -25.73 17.96
C ASP A 725 17.23 -26.00 18.38
N SER A 726 16.99 -27.01 19.23
CA SER A 726 15.63 -27.43 19.59
C SER A 726 14.87 -26.46 20.51
N ASN A 727 15.52 -25.42 21.04
CA ASN A 727 14.90 -24.37 21.84
C ASN A 727 14.55 -23.14 20.99
N ASP A 728 15.14 -23.06 19.80
CA ASP A 728 14.92 -22.04 18.81
C ASP A 728 13.77 -22.49 17.91
N GLY A 729 12.61 -21.81 17.98
CA GLY A 729 11.49 -22.13 17.07
C GLY A 729 11.86 -21.90 15.58
N THR A 730 10.88 -21.85 14.69
CA THR A 730 11.11 -21.51 13.27
C THR A 730 10.38 -20.23 12.88
N PHE A 731 10.58 -19.74 11.67
CA PHE A 731 9.59 -18.85 11.05
C PHE A 731 8.25 -19.59 10.94
N THR A 732 7.17 -18.82 10.96
CA THR A 732 5.80 -19.32 10.73
C THR A 732 5.29 -18.70 9.45
N SER A 733 5.26 -19.47 8.37
CA SER A 733 4.59 -19.01 7.16
C SER A 733 3.07 -19.03 7.37
N LEU A 734 2.43 -17.89 7.10
CA LEU A 734 0.99 -17.78 6.91
C LEU A 734 0.59 -17.87 5.42
N GLY A 735 1.57 -18.12 4.54
CA GLY A 735 1.40 -18.32 3.11
C GLY A 735 1.84 -17.12 2.26
N HIS A 736 2.00 -17.41 0.96
CA HIS A 736 2.21 -16.42 -0.10
C HIS A 736 3.41 -15.50 0.10
N ASN A 737 4.49 -15.98 0.71
CA ASN A 737 5.74 -15.22 0.86
C ASN A 737 6.70 -15.52 -0.30
N LEU A 738 7.55 -14.56 -0.66
CA LEU A 738 8.65 -14.78 -1.59
C LEU A 738 9.98 -14.56 -0.86
N ILE A 739 10.76 -15.64 -0.71
CA ILE A 739 12.13 -15.61 -0.18
C ILE A 739 13.11 -15.95 -1.31
N SER A 740 13.88 -14.98 -1.78
CA SER A 740 14.71 -15.12 -2.99
C SER A 740 15.80 -16.19 -2.84
N ASP A 741 16.51 -16.17 -1.71
CA ASP A 741 17.47 -17.18 -1.24
C ASP A 741 17.15 -17.59 0.20
N GLY A 742 16.38 -18.67 0.35
CA GLY A 742 16.01 -19.28 1.63
C GLY A 742 17.10 -20.13 2.28
N THR A 743 18.36 -20.07 1.82
CA THR A 743 19.46 -20.87 2.40
C THR A 743 19.72 -20.47 3.84
N GLY A 744 19.37 -21.35 4.79
CA GLY A 744 19.47 -21.05 6.23
C GLY A 744 18.16 -20.53 6.85
N THR A 745 17.09 -20.47 6.07
CA THR A 745 15.72 -20.21 6.56
C THR A 745 15.03 -21.51 6.96
N LEU A 746 14.52 -21.59 8.19
CA LEU A 746 13.69 -22.71 8.67
C LEU A 746 12.23 -22.28 8.89
N GLY A 747 11.27 -23.13 8.52
CA GLY A 747 9.84 -22.94 8.78
C GLY A 747 9.03 -22.35 7.62
N ILE A 748 9.67 -22.03 6.50
CA ILE A 748 9.04 -21.70 5.23
C ILE A 748 9.53 -22.74 4.21
N THR A 749 8.63 -23.27 3.39
CA THR A 749 8.95 -24.33 2.42
C THR A 749 8.46 -23.90 1.04
N ASN A 750 9.30 -24.07 0.01
CA ASN A 750 8.90 -23.75 -1.36
C ASN A 750 7.63 -24.52 -1.79
N ALA A 751 6.75 -23.86 -2.53
CA ALA A 751 5.50 -24.38 -3.08
C ALA A 751 4.50 -24.91 -2.02
N VAL A 752 4.62 -24.47 -0.77
CA VAL A 752 3.66 -24.77 0.31
C VAL A 752 2.91 -23.50 0.66
N ASN A 753 1.57 -23.55 0.75
CA ASN A 753 0.70 -22.41 1.08
C ASN A 753 0.94 -21.17 0.19
N GLY A 754 1.34 -21.35 -1.07
CA GLY A 754 1.65 -20.26 -1.99
C GLY A 754 3.02 -19.61 -1.79
N ASP A 755 3.86 -20.13 -0.88
CA ASP A 755 5.21 -19.61 -0.69
C ASP A 755 6.13 -19.95 -1.87
N LEU A 756 6.91 -18.97 -2.30
CA LEU A 756 7.99 -19.08 -3.27
C LEU A 756 9.33 -18.97 -2.54
N MET A 757 10.19 -19.98 -2.67
CA MET A 757 11.49 -19.98 -2.03
C MET A 757 12.57 -20.54 -2.95
N GLY A 758 13.61 -19.73 -3.19
CA GLY A 758 14.84 -20.16 -3.84
C GLY A 758 15.93 -20.59 -2.86
N TYR A 759 17.08 -21.02 -3.38
CA TYR A 759 18.26 -21.41 -2.60
C TYR A 759 19.55 -20.91 -3.27
N THR A 760 20.67 -20.97 -2.57
CA THR A 760 21.97 -20.55 -3.11
C THR A 760 22.31 -21.37 -4.36
N GLY A 761 22.54 -20.67 -5.48
CA GLY A 761 22.77 -21.27 -6.80
C GLY A 761 21.51 -21.53 -7.64
N SER A 762 20.31 -21.31 -7.07
CA SER A 762 19.01 -21.40 -7.74
C SER A 762 18.00 -20.48 -7.04
N THR A 763 18.26 -19.17 -7.06
CA THR A 763 17.44 -18.15 -6.40
C THR A 763 16.16 -17.87 -7.16
N VAL A 764 15.09 -17.44 -6.48
CA VAL A 764 13.87 -16.89 -7.10
C VAL A 764 13.99 -15.37 -7.11
N PRO A 765 14.34 -14.73 -8.24
CA PRO A 765 14.61 -13.29 -8.27
C PRO A 765 13.35 -12.46 -7.99
N ALA A 766 13.51 -11.42 -7.18
CA ALA A 766 12.40 -10.51 -6.83
C ALA A 766 12.03 -9.52 -7.95
N TYR A 767 12.91 -9.29 -8.93
CA TYR A 767 12.78 -8.34 -10.05
C TYR A 767 12.12 -7.01 -9.67
N THR A 768 12.93 -6.09 -9.15
CA THR A 768 12.43 -4.81 -8.64
C THR A 768 13.18 -3.61 -9.21
N GLY A 769 12.54 -2.43 -9.18
CA GLY A 769 13.16 -1.15 -9.49
C GLY A 769 13.94 -0.56 -8.30
N PRO A 770 14.44 0.68 -8.41
CA PRO A 770 15.09 1.36 -7.29
C PRO A 770 14.09 1.77 -6.19
N LEU A 771 14.61 1.98 -4.97
CA LEU A 771 13.88 2.69 -3.93
C LEU A 771 13.77 4.18 -4.33
N GLN A 772 12.54 4.66 -4.48
CA GLN A 772 12.26 6.04 -4.89
C GLN A 772 10.83 6.44 -4.53
N ASP A 773 10.50 7.70 -4.74
CA ASP A 773 9.11 8.16 -4.71
C ASP A 773 8.34 7.58 -5.92
N ASN A 774 7.52 6.56 -5.69
CA ASN A 774 6.59 5.99 -6.66
C ASN A 774 5.14 6.43 -6.40
N GLY A 775 4.96 7.57 -5.73
CA GLY A 775 3.68 8.05 -5.22
C GLY A 775 3.33 7.46 -3.85
N GLY A 776 2.39 8.11 -3.16
CA GLY A 776 2.00 7.76 -1.79
C GLY A 776 2.74 8.56 -0.72
N PRO A 777 2.64 8.16 0.55
CA PRO A 777 3.21 8.93 1.68
C PRO A 777 4.70 8.67 1.94
N THR A 778 5.26 7.55 1.45
CA THR A 778 6.64 7.14 1.69
C THR A 778 7.26 6.50 0.44
N GLU A 779 8.60 6.54 0.33
CA GLU A 779 9.31 5.91 -0.78
C GLU A 779 9.09 4.39 -0.79
N THR A 780 8.97 3.80 -1.97
CA THR A 780 8.72 2.36 -2.16
C THR A 780 9.66 1.78 -3.21
N ILE A 781 9.72 0.45 -3.29
CA ILE A 781 10.38 -0.27 -4.37
C ILE A 781 9.30 -0.89 -5.27
N ARG A 782 9.27 -0.47 -6.54
CA ARG A 782 8.33 -0.99 -7.55
C ARG A 782 8.71 -2.42 -7.94
N LEU A 783 7.72 -3.31 -8.05
CA LEU A 783 7.87 -4.60 -8.73
C LEU A 783 7.93 -4.38 -10.25
N LEU A 784 8.88 -5.05 -10.92
CA LEU A 784 8.88 -5.12 -12.38
C LEU A 784 7.77 -6.06 -12.84
N ASP A 785 7.29 -5.87 -14.07
CA ASP A 785 6.04 -6.50 -14.56
C ASP A 785 6.13 -8.04 -14.63
N TYR A 786 7.33 -8.57 -14.70
CA TYR A 786 7.66 -10.00 -14.76
C TYR A 786 8.15 -10.55 -13.41
N SER A 787 7.97 -9.81 -12.31
CA SER A 787 8.32 -10.32 -10.99
C SER A 787 7.40 -11.48 -10.61
N PRO A 788 7.93 -12.62 -10.11
CA PRO A 788 7.12 -13.70 -9.56
C PRO A 788 6.34 -13.28 -8.30
N ALA A 789 6.57 -12.08 -7.76
CA ALA A 789 5.73 -11.49 -6.72
C ALA A 789 4.40 -10.94 -7.25
N VAL A 790 4.31 -10.62 -8.55
CA VAL A 790 3.09 -10.06 -9.16
C VAL A 790 1.98 -11.11 -9.16
N ASN A 791 0.79 -10.73 -8.69
CA ASN A 791 -0.37 -11.59 -8.47
C ASN A 791 -0.12 -12.81 -7.55
N GLY A 792 0.98 -12.80 -6.78
CA GLY A 792 1.39 -13.94 -5.96
C GLY A 792 0.79 -13.98 -4.55
N ALA A 793 0.17 -12.89 -4.09
CA ALA A 793 -0.31 -12.76 -2.71
C ALA A 793 -1.73 -13.29 -2.50
N ALA A 794 -2.03 -13.66 -1.26
CA ALA A 794 -3.40 -13.92 -0.83
C ALA A 794 -4.17 -12.61 -0.65
N ASP A 795 -5.46 -12.61 -1.01
CA ASP A 795 -6.38 -11.54 -0.64
C ASP A 795 -6.66 -11.56 0.87
N VAL A 796 -6.18 -10.55 1.58
CA VAL A 796 -6.31 -10.42 3.03
C VAL A 796 -7.39 -9.40 3.33
N ALA A 797 -8.51 -9.88 3.86
CA ALA A 797 -9.65 -9.04 4.24
C ALA A 797 -9.22 -7.87 5.14
N GLY A 798 -9.53 -6.65 4.72
CA GLY A 798 -9.18 -5.41 5.43
C GLY A 798 -7.89 -4.73 4.97
N LEU A 799 -7.07 -5.39 4.14
CA LEU A 799 -5.87 -4.79 3.52
C LEU A 799 -6.14 -4.45 2.06
N VAL A 800 -7.00 -3.44 1.86
CA VAL A 800 -7.49 -3.04 0.53
C VAL A 800 -6.50 -2.17 -0.26
N THR A 801 -5.45 -1.66 0.38
CA THR A 801 -4.44 -0.81 -0.26
C THR A 801 -3.01 -1.25 0.02
N ASP A 802 -2.11 -0.90 -0.90
CA ASP A 802 -0.67 -1.07 -0.78
C ASP A 802 -0.02 0.07 0.04
N GLN A 803 1.31 0.08 0.11
CA GLN A 803 2.06 1.11 0.86
C GLN A 803 1.74 2.55 0.41
N ARG A 804 1.35 2.74 -0.84
CA ARG A 804 1.10 4.05 -1.43
C ARG A 804 -0.34 4.51 -1.22
N GLY A 805 -1.19 3.64 -0.67
CA GLY A 805 -2.63 3.83 -0.63
C GLY A 805 -3.35 3.47 -1.94
N GLN A 806 -2.69 2.77 -2.86
CA GLN A 806 -3.31 2.29 -4.10
C GLN A 806 -4.04 0.96 -3.88
N PRO A 807 -5.14 0.66 -4.59
CA PRO A 807 -5.87 -0.60 -4.43
C PRO A 807 -4.97 -1.82 -4.64
N ARG A 808 -5.07 -2.82 -3.75
CA ARG A 808 -4.36 -4.12 -3.78
C ARG A 808 -4.89 -5.14 -4.79
N ILE A 809 -5.89 -4.77 -5.58
CA ILE A 809 -6.50 -5.62 -6.60
C ILE A 809 -6.59 -4.74 -7.84
N ALA A 810 -5.45 -4.50 -8.47
CA ALA A 810 -5.33 -3.63 -9.63
C ALA A 810 -4.85 -4.42 -10.86
N GLY A 811 -5.73 -5.28 -11.39
CA GLY A 811 -5.42 -6.09 -12.58
C GLY A 811 -5.39 -7.60 -12.36
N GLY A 812 -5.65 -8.08 -11.14
CA GLY A 812 -5.64 -9.52 -10.83
C GLY A 812 -5.75 -9.81 -9.33
N LEU A 813 -4.94 -10.75 -8.84
CA LEU A 813 -4.75 -11.01 -7.41
C LEU A 813 -3.76 -9.97 -6.82
N PRO A 814 -3.71 -9.78 -5.48
CA PRO A 814 -2.70 -8.92 -4.89
C PRO A 814 -1.27 -9.36 -5.18
N ASP A 815 -0.34 -8.42 -5.13
CA ASP A 815 1.09 -8.69 -5.23
C ASP A 815 1.72 -9.00 -3.87
N ILE A 816 2.73 -9.88 -3.87
CA ILE A 816 3.59 -10.15 -2.71
C ILE A 816 4.45 -8.92 -2.44
N GLY A 817 4.47 -8.45 -1.19
CA GLY A 817 5.26 -7.32 -0.75
C GLY A 817 4.45 -6.04 -0.54
N ALA A 818 5.14 -4.92 -0.38
CA ALA A 818 4.55 -3.64 0.00
C ALA A 818 3.95 -2.82 -1.17
N TYR A 819 4.21 -3.22 -2.41
CA TYR A 819 3.87 -2.49 -3.62
C TYR A 819 2.94 -3.32 -4.50
N GLU A 820 1.87 -2.70 -5.01
CA GLU A 820 0.97 -3.31 -6.00
C GLU A 820 1.30 -2.82 -7.43
N ASN A 821 1.59 -3.73 -8.34
CA ASN A 821 1.74 -3.43 -9.74
C ASN A 821 0.39 -3.27 -10.43
N SER A 822 0.33 -2.35 -11.39
CA SER A 822 -0.93 -1.91 -12.02
C SER A 822 -1.28 -2.68 -13.30
N ILE A 823 -0.47 -3.68 -13.63
CA ILE A 823 -0.52 -4.40 -14.91
C ILE A 823 -0.91 -5.84 -14.60
N GLY A 824 -2.00 -6.32 -15.21
CA GLY A 824 -2.49 -7.69 -15.06
C GLY A 824 -1.51 -8.74 -15.60
N ASP A 825 -1.87 -10.01 -15.40
CA ASP A 825 -1.15 -11.26 -15.71
C ASP A 825 -0.80 -11.53 -17.20
N GLY A 826 -0.65 -10.48 -18.02
CA GLY A 826 -0.55 -10.60 -19.48
C GLY A 826 0.47 -11.64 -19.96
N ASP A 827 0.20 -12.21 -21.13
CA ASP A 827 1.14 -12.92 -21.99
C ASP A 827 1.55 -11.88 -23.05
N PHE A 828 2.73 -11.27 -22.88
CA PHE A 828 3.12 -10.06 -23.61
C PHE A 828 3.57 -10.31 -25.04
N ASP A 829 4.11 -11.48 -25.33
CA ASP A 829 4.51 -11.88 -26.68
C ASP A 829 3.49 -12.81 -27.37
N ALA A 830 2.42 -13.15 -26.66
CA ALA A 830 1.30 -13.96 -27.11
C ALA A 830 1.71 -15.39 -27.48
N ASP A 831 2.72 -15.95 -26.80
CA ASP A 831 3.21 -17.29 -27.03
C ASP A 831 2.45 -18.39 -26.26
N THR A 832 1.50 -18.00 -25.42
CA THR A 832 0.64 -18.79 -24.53
C THR A 832 1.26 -19.28 -23.22
N LEU A 833 2.53 -18.95 -22.94
CA LEU A 833 3.07 -18.91 -21.58
C LEU A 833 2.72 -17.56 -20.97
N SER A 834 2.18 -17.57 -19.77
CA SER A 834 1.98 -16.31 -19.02
C SER A 834 3.32 -15.77 -18.54
N ASN A 835 3.48 -14.44 -18.41
CA ASN A 835 4.72 -13.86 -17.87
C ASN A 835 5.20 -14.49 -16.55
N PRO A 836 4.31 -14.91 -15.61
CA PRO A 836 4.74 -15.67 -14.43
C PRO A 836 5.29 -17.07 -14.76
N GLU A 837 4.70 -17.79 -15.71
CA GLU A 837 5.21 -19.09 -16.18
C GLU A 837 6.57 -18.93 -16.85
N GLU A 838 6.78 -17.85 -17.59
CA GLU A 838 8.07 -17.52 -18.19
C GLU A 838 9.11 -17.15 -17.13
N GLY A 839 8.71 -16.37 -16.12
CA GLY A 839 9.55 -16.11 -14.96
C GLY A 839 9.96 -17.38 -14.20
N MET A 840 9.06 -18.38 -14.13
CA MET A 840 9.35 -19.70 -13.54
C MET A 840 10.25 -20.56 -14.44
N ALA A 841 10.06 -20.51 -15.76
CA ALA A 841 10.89 -21.20 -16.74
C ALA A 841 12.26 -20.52 -16.92
N GLY A 842 12.38 -19.25 -16.53
CA GLY A 842 13.54 -18.40 -16.77
C GLY A 842 13.63 -17.90 -18.21
N THR A 843 12.50 -17.87 -18.92
CA THR A 843 12.34 -17.40 -20.29
C THR A 843 11.93 -15.93 -20.33
N SER A 844 11.93 -15.34 -21.53
CA SER A 844 11.75 -13.91 -21.76
C SER A 844 10.28 -13.57 -22.08
N PRO A 845 9.59 -12.78 -21.24
CA PRO A 845 8.18 -12.37 -21.42
C PRO A 845 7.94 -11.36 -22.54
N PHE A 846 8.81 -11.33 -23.53
CA PHE A 846 8.74 -10.44 -24.68
C PHE A 846 9.22 -11.15 -25.95
N ALA A 847 9.54 -12.43 -25.87
CA ALA A 847 10.15 -13.20 -26.93
C ALA A 847 9.60 -14.63 -26.92
N ILE A 848 8.79 -14.93 -27.94
CA ILE A 848 8.21 -16.26 -28.21
C ILE A 848 9.28 -17.39 -28.21
N ASP A 849 10.53 -17.06 -28.54
CA ASP A 849 11.69 -17.95 -28.58
C ASP A 849 12.83 -17.22 -27.86
N THR A 850 13.11 -17.65 -26.62
CA THR A 850 14.02 -16.95 -25.69
C THR A 850 15.48 -17.02 -26.12
N ASP A 851 15.93 -18.15 -26.63
CA ASP A 851 17.33 -18.38 -26.99
C ASP A 851 17.62 -18.27 -28.49
N ASN A 852 16.56 -18.05 -29.27
CA ASN A 852 16.54 -17.78 -30.69
C ASN A 852 17.14 -18.94 -31.51
N ASP A 853 16.88 -20.18 -31.09
CA ASP A 853 17.28 -21.40 -31.80
C ASP A 853 16.27 -21.87 -32.86
N GLY A 854 15.11 -21.21 -32.92
CA GLY A 854 14.04 -21.47 -33.87
C GLY A 854 12.89 -22.31 -33.32
N TYR A 855 12.94 -22.71 -32.05
CA TYR A 855 11.85 -23.36 -31.33
C TYR A 855 11.26 -22.40 -30.30
N ASN A 856 9.93 -22.36 -30.17
CA ASN A 856 9.34 -21.52 -29.13
C ASN A 856 9.41 -22.16 -27.75
N ASP A 857 9.44 -21.31 -26.72
CA ASP A 857 9.56 -21.71 -25.32
C ASP A 857 8.50 -22.76 -24.91
N PRO A 858 7.21 -22.65 -25.30
CA PRO A 858 6.20 -23.65 -24.96
C PRO A 858 6.45 -25.01 -25.65
N THR A 859 7.02 -25.03 -26.86
CA THR A 859 7.36 -26.27 -27.58
C THR A 859 8.50 -26.99 -26.89
N GLU A 860 9.52 -26.27 -26.46
CA GLU A 860 10.66 -26.86 -25.78
C GLU A 860 10.30 -27.43 -24.42
N ILE A 861 9.53 -26.68 -23.62
CA ILE A 861 9.01 -27.15 -22.33
C ILE A 861 8.17 -28.43 -22.54
N MET A 862 7.33 -28.48 -23.57
CA MET A 862 6.51 -29.66 -23.87
C MET A 862 7.34 -30.84 -24.37
N ALA A 863 8.40 -30.60 -25.14
CA ALA A 863 9.29 -31.61 -25.66
C ALA A 863 10.37 -32.06 -24.65
N GLY A 864 10.49 -31.34 -23.52
CA GLY A 864 11.44 -31.63 -22.43
C GLY A 864 12.85 -31.08 -22.65
N SER A 865 13.04 -30.14 -23.58
CA SER A 865 14.27 -29.35 -23.75
C SER A 865 14.30 -28.11 -22.85
N ASP A 866 15.47 -27.49 -22.68
CA ASP A 866 15.67 -26.25 -21.89
C ASP A 866 15.64 -25.01 -22.81
N PRO A 867 14.60 -24.15 -22.72
CA PRO A 867 14.36 -23.02 -23.65
C PRO A 867 15.28 -21.80 -23.49
N ARG A 868 16.36 -21.95 -22.73
CA ARG A 868 17.32 -20.87 -22.44
C ARG A 868 18.69 -21.16 -23.04
N PHE A 869 18.82 -22.30 -23.72
CA PHE A 869 20.09 -22.80 -24.20
C PHE A 869 19.93 -23.39 -25.60
N SER A 870 20.37 -22.62 -26.61
CA SER A 870 20.23 -22.94 -28.04
C SER A 870 20.93 -24.23 -28.51
N GLY A 871 21.64 -24.92 -27.63
CA GLY A 871 22.15 -26.27 -27.87
C GLY A 871 21.22 -27.40 -27.39
N SER A 872 20.13 -27.07 -26.72
CA SER A 872 19.12 -27.97 -26.17
C SER A 872 17.88 -28.02 -27.06
N ILE A 873 18.01 -28.49 -28.29
CA ILE A 873 16.88 -28.56 -29.22
C ILE A 873 15.89 -29.70 -28.87
N PRO A 874 14.60 -29.59 -29.25
CA PRO A 874 13.63 -30.66 -29.11
C PRO A 874 14.09 -32.02 -29.71
N PRO A 875 13.80 -33.15 -29.05
CA PRO A 875 14.09 -34.48 -29.59
C PRO A 875 13.32 -34.75 -30.88
N ASN A 876 13.86 -35.54 -31.80
CA ASN A 876 13.14 -35.97 -33.01
C ASN A 876 12.60 -37.41 -32.84
N PRO A 877 11.29 -37.66 -32.97
CA PRO A 877 10.20 -36.72 -33.23
C PRO A 877 9.79 -35.90 -31.99
N TYR A 878 9.13 -34.76 -32.22
CA TYR A 878 8.52 -33.94 -31.17
C TYR A 878 7.13 -33.46 -31.58
N VAL A 879 6.39 -32.98 -30.57
CA VAL A 879 5.14 -32.27 -30.74
C VAL A 879 5.43 -30.78 -30.61
N SER A 880 4.86 -29.97 -31.50
CA SER A 880 5.01 -28.52 -31.50
C SER A 880 3.69 -27.84 -31.21
N ARG A 881 3.75 -26.74 -30.47
CA ARG A 881 2.64 -25.78 -30.37
C ARG A 881 2.77 -24.77 -31.51
N VAL A 882 1.71 -24.60 -32.29
CA VAL A 882 1.69 -23.74 -33.48
C VAL A 882 0.95 -22.44 -33.15
N LEU A 883 1.67 -21.33 -33.20
CA LEU A 883 1.18 -19.98 -32.89
C LEU A 883 0.89 -19.14 -34.14
N GLY A 884 1.28 -19.62 -35.32
CA GLY A 884 1.11 -18.93 -36.60
C GLY A 884 2.23 -19.23 -37.58
N TYR A 885 2.35 -18.38 -38.59
CA TYR A 885 3.35 -18.52 -39.64
C TYR A 885 4.77 -18.17 -39.15
N GLY A 886 5.71 -19.14 -39.24
CA GLY A 886 7.14 -18.97 -38.97
C GLY A 886 7.73 -20.05 -38.05
N ALA A 887 9.03 -20.34 -38.19
CA ALA A 887 9.71 -21.41 -37.44
C ALA A 887 9.64 -21.18 -35.92
N ALA A 888 9.98 -19.98 -35.45
CA ALA A 888 9.83 -19.56 -34.05
C ALA A 888 8.35 -19.51 -33.58
N ARG A 889 7.37 -19.67 -34.48
CA ARG A 889 5.95 -19.80 -34.13
C ARG A 889 5.48 -21.26 -34.17
N GLY A 890 6.43 -22.20 -34.13
CA GLY A 890 6.19 -23.64 -34.05
C GLY A 890 5.92 -24.33 -35.39
N LEU A 891 6.12 -23.63 -36.51
CA LEU A 891 5.95 -24.22 -37.84
C LEU A 891 6.94 -23.69 -38.87
N ASP A 892 7.86 -24.55 -39.29
CA ASP A 892 8.75 -24.29 -40.42
C ASP A 892 7.99 -24.41 -41.74
N LEU A 893 7.97 -23.35 -42.53
CA LEU A 893 7.29 -23.24 -43.82
C LEU A 893 8.17 -22.60 -44.90
N GLU A 894 9.47 -22.52 -44.65
CA GLU A 894 10.48 -22.01 -45.60
C GLU A 894 11.31 -23.19 -46.09
N GLY A 895 11.48 -23.35 -47.41
CA GLY A 895 12.22 -24.49 -47.96
C GLY A 895 11.53 -25.22 -49.12
N ASP A 896 12.08 -26.38 -49.48
CA ASP A 896 11.67 -27.13 -50.68
C ASP A 896 10.57 -28.16 -50.36
N PHE A 897 9.30 -27.73 -50.39
CA PHE A 897 8.16 -28.61 -50.11
C PHE A 897 7.81 -29.54 -51.28
N LEU A 898 7.90 -30.85 -51.05
CA LEU A 898 7.39 -31.87 -51.97
C LEU A 898 5.86 -31.95 -51.89
N TYR A 899 5.30 -31.79 -50.70
CA TYR A 899 3.86 -31.70 -50.47
C TYR A 899 3.56 -30.65 -49.40
N ALA A 900 2.54 -29.85 -49.64
CA ALA A 900 1.79 -29.12 -48.62
C ALA A 900 0.30 -29.29 -48.95
N LEU A 901 -0.45 -29.91 -48.04
CA LEU A 901 -1.83 -30.35 -48.29
C LEU A 901 -2.78 -29.76 -47.25
N ASN A 902 -3.86 -29.15 -47.74
CA ASN A 902 -5.07 -28.89 -46.96
C ASN A 902 -6.00 -30.11 -47.05
N ILE A 903 -6.33 -30.70 -45.91
CA ILE A 903 -7.04 -31.99 -45.81
C ILE A 903 -8.53 -31.72 -45.56
N GLY A 904 -9.35 -31.93 -46.59
CA GLY A 904 -10.79 -31.66 -46.58
C GLY A 904 -11.21 -30.52 -47.52
N THR A 905 -12.41 -30.00 -47.29
CA THR A 905 -13.04 -28.93 -48.09
C THR A 905 -12.86 -27.56 -47.42
N PRO A 906 -12.54 -26.51 -48.19
CA PRO A 906 -12.92 -26.31 -49.60
C PRO A 906 -11.91 -26.75 -50.68
N GLY A 907 -10.76 -27.33 -50.32
CA GLY A 907 -9.67 -27.66 -51.24
C GLY A 907 -8.41 -26.84 -50.94
N ALA A 908 -7.71 -26.31 -51.95
CA ALA A 908 -6.48 -25.55 -51.72
C ALA A 908 -6.68 -24.34 -50.78
N ALA A 909 -5.79 -24.17 -49.81
CA ALA A 909 -5.79 -23.04 -48.86
C ALA A 909 -4.92 -21.87 -49.34
N GLY A 910 -3.93 -22.12 -50.20
CA GLY A 910 -3.01 -21.11 -50.71
C GLY A 910 -1.60 -21.23 -50.14
N GLN A 911 -0.78 -20.20 -50.34
CA GLN A 911 0.64 -20.22 -50.02
C GLN A 911 0.94 -19.55 -48.67
N ALA A 912 1.68 -20.25 -47.80
CA ALA A 912 2.27 -19.71 -46.59
C ALA A 912 3.78 -20.02 -46.61
N GLY A 913 4.62 -18.98 -46.69
CA GLY A 913 6.05 -19.14 -46.97
C GLY A 913 6.29 -19.78 -48.35
N ASP A 914 7.14 -20.80 -48.39
CA ASP A 914 7.38 -21.62 -49.59
C ASP A 914 6.39 -22.80 -49.71
N ALA A 915 5.59 -23.06 -48.67
CA ALA A 915 4.58 -24.11 -48.68
C ALA A 915 3.28 -23.65 -49.37
N ASP A 916 3.00 -24.21 -50.55
CA ASP A 916 1.71 -24.03 -51.24
C ASP A 916 0.72 -25.13 -50.83
N PHE A 917 -0.19 -24.83 -49.91
CA PHE A 917 -1.20 -25.76 -49.39
C PHE A 917 -2.27 -26.06 -50.45
N THR A 918 -1.99 -27.08 -51.26
CA THR A 918 -2.88 -27.62 -52.30
C THR A 918 -3.99 -28.50 -51.72
N ALA A 919 -4.96 -28.88 -52.54
CA ALA A 919 -5.99 -29.83 -52.14
C ALA A 919 -5.40 -31.24 -51.94
N ASP A 920 -5.98 -32.03 -51.05
CA ASP A 920 -5.55 -33.39 -50.69
C ASP A 920 -5.77 -34.48 -51.76
N ASN A 921 -6.05 -34.11 -53.01
CA ASN A 921 -6.26 -35.01 -54.15
C ASN A 921 -5.24 -34.82 -55.29
N VAL A 922 -4.08 -34.25 -54.98
CA VAL A 922 -2.96 -34.05 -55.93
C VAL A 922 -2.26 -35.35 -56.29
N SER A 923 -1.59 -35.35 -57.45
CA SER A 923 -0.86 -36.52 -57.94
C SER A 923 0.26 -36.92 -56.97
N GLY A 924 0.29 -38.20 -56.61
CA GLY A 924 1.28 -38.76 -55.69
C GLY A 924 0.93 -38.62 -54.20
N ALA A 925 -0.17 -37.94 -53.84
CA ALA A 925 -0.75 -38.00 -52.50
C ALA A 925 -2.06 -38.81 -52.52
N THR A 926 -2.25 -39.70 -51.56
CA THR A 926 -3.49 -40.45 -51.38
C THR A 926 -3.94 -40.37 -49.93
N VAL A 927 -5.11 -39.76 -49.69
CA VAL A 927 -5.72 -39.65 -48.35
C VAL A 927 -6.96 -40.53 -48.26
N ILE A 928 -6.95 -41.49 -47.34
CA ILE A 928 -8.04 -42.42 -47.08
C ILE A 928 -8.61 -42.11 -45.69
N ALA A 929 -9.83 -41.57 -45.67
CA ALA A 929 -10.62 -41.34 -44.47
C ALA A 929 -12.12 -41.47 -44.83
N PRO A 930 -12.95 -42.08 -43.97
CA PRO A 930 -14.37 -42.30 -44.27
C PRO A 930 -15.24 -41.05 -44.16
N ASN A 931 -14.79 -40.02 -43.42
CA ASN A 931 -15.59 -38.83 -43.14
C ASN A 931 -14.79 -37.53 -43.27
N GLU A 932 -15.50 -36.41 -43.43
CA GLU A 932 -14.94 -35.07 -43.58
C GLU A 932 -15.88 -34.02 -42.97
N ILE A 933 -15.32 -32.93 -42.43
CA ILE A 933 -16.07 -31.76 -41.91
C ILE A 933 -15.40 -30.47 -42.41
N ALA A 934 -16.15 -29.63 -43.13
CA ALA A 934 -15.65 -28.41 -43.79
C ALA A 934 -15.48 -27.19 -42.86
N SER A 935 -16.19 -27.16 -41.72
CA SER A 935 -16.15 -26.05 -40.76
C SER A 935 -15.92 -26.61 -39.37
N TRP A 936 -14.74 -27.20 -39.22
CA TRP A 936 -14.27 -27.85 -38.02
C TRP A 936 -13.69 -26.89 -36.99
N VAL A 937 -12.94 -25.87 -37.37
CA VAL A 937 -12.41 -24.88 -36.41
C VAL A 937 -12.23 -23.53 -37.11
N ALA A 938 -12.10 -22.45 -36.36
CA ALA A 938 -11.75 -21.14 -36.90
C ALA A 938 -10.71 -20.49 -35.97
N PRO A 939 -9.43 -20.91 -36.04
CA PRO A 939 -8.38 -20.30 -35.22
C PRO A 939 -8.09 -18.87 -35.70
N SER A 940 -7.51 -18.04 -34.83
CA SER A 940 -7.00 -16.70 -35.16
C SER A 940 -5.51 -16.65 -34.79
N LEU A 941 -4.65 -17.13 -35.69
CA LEU A 941 -3.21 -17.31 -35.47
C LEU A 941 -2.40 -16.03 -35.68
N GLY A 942 -3.02 -15.00 -36.29
CA GLY A 942 -2.34 -13.72 -36.48
C GLY A 942 -3.05 -12.86 -37.49
N SER A 943 -2.27 -12.02 -38.17
CA SER A 943 -2.80 -11.10 -39.20
C SER A 943 -1.95 -11.06 -40.47
N SER A 944 -0.94 -11.93 -40.57
CA SER A 944 -0.15 -12.05 -41.78
C SER A 944 -0.90 -12.89 -42.82
N ALA A 945 -0.54 -12.73 -44.10
CA ALA A 945 -1.12 -13.54 -45.17
C ALA A 945 -0.80 -15.05 -45.01
N GLY A 946 0.32 -15.38 -44.36
CA GLY A 946 0.64 -16.75 -43.98
C GLY A 946 -0.29 -17.28 -42.89
N ASP A 947 -0.62 -16.44 -41.89
CA ASP A 947 -1.60 -16.78 -40.86
C ASP A 947 -2.99 -17.00 -41.48
N ASP A 948 -3.46 -16.10 -42.35
CA ASP A 948 -4.75 -16.24 -43.05
C ASP A 948 -4.85 -17.58 -43.81
N THR A 949 -3.74 -18.00 -44.43
CA THR A 949 -3.62 -19.26 -45.16
C THR A 949 -3.67 -20.46 -44.23
N LEU A 950 -2.93 -20.40 -43.10
CA LEU A 950 -2.96 -21.44 -42.07
C LEU A 950 -4.35 -21.56 -41.42
N GLU A 951 -4.99 -20.44 -41.12
CA GLU A 951 -6.36 -20.39 -40.59
C GLU A 951 -7.35 -21.04 -41.55
N THR A 952 -7.19 -20.82 -42.86
CA THR A 952 -7.98 -21.48 -43.90
C THR A 952 -7.70 -22.99 -43.97
N MET A 953 -6.45 -23.41 -43.82
CA MET A 953 -6.07 -24.83 -43.81
C MET A 953 -6.64 -25.56 -42.58
N TYR A 954 -6.55 -24.95 -41.39
CA TYR A 954 -7.06 -25.56 -40.17
C TYR A 954 -8.59 -25.69 -40.16
N GLN A 955 -9.33 -24.94 -40.97
CA GLN A 955 -10.81 -24.93 -40.95
C GLN A 955 -11.48 -26.27 -41.19
N SER A 956 -10.82 -27.22 -41.85
CA SER A 956 -11.43 -28.50 -42.21
C SER A 956 -10.67 -29.69 -41.64
N ILE A 957 -11.37 -30.83 -41.51
CA ILE A 957 -10.75 -32.11 -41.18
C ILE A 957 -11.25 -33.22 -42.06
N ARG A 958 -10.40 -34.21 -42.28
CA ARG A 958 -10.83 -35.60 -42.50
C ARG A 958 -10.67 -36.41 -41.23
N TRP A 959 -11.57 -37.35 -41.00
CA TRP A 959 -11.57 -38.16 -39.77
C TRP A 959 -12.10 -39.57 -40.00
N ALA A 960 -11.75 -40.47 -39.08
CA ALA A 960 -12.23 -41.85 -39.05
C ALA A 960 -12.77 -42.21 -37.66
N GLY A 961 -13.80 -43.07 -37.60
CA GLY A 961 -14.21 -43.64 -36.31
C GLY A 961 -13.11 -44.56 -35.77
N TYR A 962 -12.86 -44.60 -34.46
CA TYR A 962 -11.70 -45.24 -33.81
C TYR A 962 -11.40 -46.71 -34.16
N THR A 963 -12.32 -47.44 -34.79
CA THR A 963 -12.07 -48.80 -35.34
C THR A 963 -11.55 -48.79 -36.78
N ASN A 964 -11.27 -47.61 -37.32
CA ASN A 964 -10.71 -47.33 -38.64
C ASN A 964 -9.60 -46.29 -38.48
N THR A 965 -8.77 -46.14 -39.50
CA THR A 965 -7.65 -45.20 -39.49
C THR A 965 -7.85 -44.07 -40.49
N VAL A 966 -7.22 -42.92 -40.22
CA VAL A 966 -6.91 -41.94 -41.26
C VAL A 966 -5.54 -42.34 -41.83
N ARG A 967 -5.47 -42.61 -43.13
CA ARG A 967 -4.22 -43.03 -43.78
C ARG A 967 -3.83 -42.07 -44.90
N VAL A 968 -2.58 -41.65 -44.90
CA VAL A 968 -1.99 -40.83 -45.96
C VAL A 968 -0.79 -41.56 -46.56
N THR A 969 -0.75 -41.68 -47.88
CA THR A 969 0.42 -42.17 -48.60
C THR A 969 0.93 -41.08 -49.53
N LEU A 970 2.19 -40.68 -49.37
CA LEU A 970 2.89 -39.70 -50.21
C LEU A 970 3.96 -40.41 -51.03
N ALA A 971 3.97 -40.20 -52.34
CA ALA A 971 4.89 -40.83 -53.30
C ALA A 971 5.97 -39.86 -53.79
N ASN A 972 6.90 -40.34 -54.64
CA ASN A 972 7.97 -39.55 -55.25
C ASN A 972 9.05 -39.05 -54.28
N LEU A 973 9.20 -39.66 -53.11
CA LEU A 973 10.36 -39.41 -52.27
C LEU A 973 11.62 -39.96 -52.94
N ALA A 974 12.76 -39.31 -52.71
CA ALA A 974 14.06 -39.79 -53.17
C ALA A 974 14.75 -40.60 -52.05
N PRO A 975 14.87 -41.93 -52.19
CA PRO A 975 15.53 -42.76 -51.17
C PRO A 975 16.93 -42.24 -50.85
N GLY A 976 17.26 -42.19 -49.56
CA GLY A 976 18.50 -41.61 -49.05
C GLY A 976 18.43 -40.10 -48.80
N SER A 977 17.42 -39.36 -49.27
CA SER A 977 17.29 -37.93 -48.95
C SER A 977 16.62 -37.73 -47.58
N ARG A 978 16.95 -36.63 -46.92
CA ARG A 978 16.33 -36.20 -45.65
C ARG A 978 15.05 -35.43 -45.93
N TYR A 979 14.02 -35.74 -45.17
CA TYR A 979 12.73 -35.09 -45.23
C TYR A 979 12.27 -34.67 -43.84
N LYS A 980 11.55 -33.55 -43.76
CA LYS A 980 10.82 -33.09 -42.57
C LYS A 980 9.32 -33.21 -42.84
N LEU A 981 8.64 -33.98 -42.01
CA LEU A 981 7.18 -34.14 -42.02
C LEU A 981 6.60 -33.30 -40.88
N GLN A 982 5.61 -32.44 -41.17
CA GLN A 982 4.79 -31.79 -40.14
C GLN A 982 3.32 -32.15 -40.38
N LEU A 983 2.69 -32.81 -39.40
CA LEU A 983 1.26 -33.15 -39.42
C LEU A 983 0.51 -32.14 -38.56
N LEU A 984 -0.55 -31.53 -39.11
CA LEU A 984 -1.20 -30.35 -38.54
C LEU A 984 -2.58 -30.69 -37.98
N PHE A 985 -2.82 -30.28 -36.74
CA PHE A 985 -4.04 -30.60 -35.99
C PHE A 985 -4.62 -29.37 -35.29
N ALA A 986 -5.94 -29.22 -35.35
CA ALA A 986 -6.70 -28.24 -34.57
C ALA A 986 -7.98 -28.88 -34.00
N GLU A 987 -8.28 -28.64 -32.72
CA GLU A 987 -9.39 -29.28 -31.98
C GLU A 987 -10.36 -28.21 -31.43
N GLN A 988 -11.67 -28.50 -31.31
CA GLN A 988 -12.65 -27.57 -30.72
C GLN A 988 -13.60 -28.25 -29.71
N GLY A 989 -13.85 -27.61 -28.56
CA GLY A 989 -15.02 -27.91 -27.69
C GLY A 989 -14.73 -28.21 -26.22
N ALA A 990 -15.71 -27.93 -25.35
CA ALA A 990 -15.59 -28.01 -23.88
C ALA A 990 -15.42 -29.44 -23.30
N TYR A 991 -15.68 -30.50 -24.08
CA TYR A 991 -15.68 -31.90 -23.64
C TYR A 991 -14.83 -32.86 -24.51
N ALA A 992 -14.02 -32.35 -25.46
CA ALA A 992 -13.25 -33.18 -26.38
C ALA A 992 -11.81 -33.37 -25.89
N ALA A 993 -11.52 -34.51 -25.27
CA ALA A 993 -10.14 -35.01 -25.13
C ALA A 993 -9.98 -36.16 -26.12
N ARG A 994 -9.55 -35.85 -27.35
CA ARG A 994 -9.21 -36.86 -28.35
C ARG A 994 -7.83 -37.43 -28.10
N ILE A 995 -7.69 -38.73 -28.31
CA ILE A 995 -6.44 -39.48 -28.20
C ILE A 995 -6.33 -40.51 -29.33
N PHE A 996 -5.17 -40.55 -30.00
CA PHE A 996 -4.84 -41.50 -31.05
C PHE A 996 -3.32 -41.53 -31.27
N ASP A 997 -2.79 -42.62 -31.83
CA ASP A 997 -1.38 -42.74 -32.19
C ASP A 997 -1.13 -42.15 -33.58
N VAL A 998 0.04 -41.54 -33.74
CA VAL A 998 0.56 -41.07 -35.03
C VAL A 998 1.71 -41.97 -35.44
N ILE A 999 1.55 -42.65 -36.58
CA ILE A 999 2.49 -43.68 -37.06
C ILE A 999 3.00 -43.29 -38.44
N ALA A 1000 4.33 -43.28 -38.63
CA ALA A 1000 4.98 -43.07 -39.93
C ALA A 1000 5.87 -44.28 -40.27
N ASN A 1001 5.63 -44.89 -41.44
CA ASN A 1001 6.32 -46.11 -41.91
C ASN A 1001 6.35 -47.25 -40.87
N GLY A 1002 5.28 -47.39 -40.09
CA GLY A 1002 5.15 -48.41 -39.04
C GLY A 1002 5.83 -48.07 -37.71
N MET A 1003 6.44 -46.89 -37.57
CA MET A 1003 6.98 -46.38 -36.31
C MET A 1003 6.00 -45.38 -35.68
N VAL A 1004 5.69 -45.56 -34.40
CA VAL A 1004 4.92 -44.58 -33.61
C VAL A 1004 5.80 -43.35 -33.41
N ILE A 1005 5.40 -42.23 -34.01
CA ILE A 1005 6.11 -40.94 -33.92
C ILE A 1005 5.45 -39.98 -32.92
N ALA A 1006 4.20 -40.24 -32.54
CA ALA A 1006 3.58 -39.67 -31.34
C ALA A 1006 2.64 -40.72 -30.74
N ASP A 1007 2.96 -41.18 -29.53
CA ASP A 1007 2.20 -42.16 -28.75
C ASP A 1007 1.15 -41.42 -27.93
N ASP A 1008 -0.09 -41.92 -27.90
CA ASP A 1008 -1.17 -41.31 -27.12
C ASP A 1008 -1.37 -39.81 -27.39
N PHE A 1009 -1.24 -39.41 -28.66
CA PHE A 1009 -1.24 -38.00 -29.05
C PHE A 1009 -2.59 -37.33 -28.76
N ARG A 1010 -2.53 -36.21 -28.03
CA ARG A 1010 -3.69 -35.39 -27.67
C ARG A 1010 -3.56 -34.00 -28.31
N PRO A 1011 -4.22 -33.73 -29.44
CA PRO A 1011 -4.12 -32.44 -30.14
C PRO A 1011 -4.39 -31.23 -29.23
N TYR A 1012 -5.40 -31.32 -28.34
CA TYR A 1012 -5.78 -30.23 -27.44
C TYR A 1012 -4.70 -29.92 -26.38
N ALA A 1013 -3.97 -30.93 -25.90
CA ALA A 1013 -2.95 -30.75 -24.87
C ALA A 1013 -1.76 -30.00 -25.47
N ALA A 1014 -1.41 -30.34 -26.72
CA ALA A 1014 -0.38 -29.65 -27.47
C ALA A 1014 -0.74 -28.20 -27.83
N GLN A 1015 -2.03 -27.93 -28.07
CA GLN A 1015 -2.57 -26.59 -28.35
C GLN A 1015 -2.53 -25.64 -27.15
N GLY A 1016 -2.55 -26.15 -25.92
CA GLY A 1016 -2.51 -25.32 -24.69
C GLY A 1016 -3.86 -24.75 -24.23
N SER A 1017 -4.94 -24.88 -25.01
CA SER A 1017 -6.28 -24.41 -24.60
C SER A 1017 -7.43 -25.27 -25.18
N ARG A 1018 -8.63 -25.19 -24.57
CA ARG A 1018 -9.86 -25.93 -25.00
C ARG A 1018 -10.73 -25.17 -26.01
N ALA A 1019 -10.43 -23.90 -26.26
CA ALA A 1019 -11.13 -23.03 -27.21
C ALA A 1019 -10.06 -22.39 -28.10
N PRO A 1020 -9.93 -22.80 -29.37
CA PRO A 1020 -8.83 -22.38 -30.23
C PRO A 1020 -9.11 -20.97 -30.75
N SER A 1021 -8.72 -19.95 -29.99
CA SER A 1021 -8.67 -18.58 -30.53
C SER A 1021 -7.29 -18.21 -31.04
N ASN A 1022 -6.19 -18.73 -30.51
CA ASN A 1022 -4.83 -18.22 -30.84
C ASN A 1022 -3.73 -19.28 -31.04
N SER A 1023 -4.03 -20.59 -31.04
CA SER A 1023 -3.00 -21.64 -31.23
C SER A 1023 -3.56 -22.92 -31.86
N CYS A 1024 -2.67 -23.72 -32.43
CA CYS A 1024 -2.88 -25.04 -33.06
C CYS A 1024 -1.76 -26.02 -32.63
N SER A 1025 -1.74 -27.25 -33.12
CA SER A 1025 -0.66 -28.21 -32.84
C SER A 1025 -0.12 -28.90 -34.09
N ALA A 1026 1.13 -29.35 -33.98
CA ALA A 1026 1.80 -30.13 -35.01
C ALA A 1026 2.57 -31.32 -34.41
N VAL A 1027 2.64 -32.42 -35.15
CA VAL A 1027 3.61 -33.50 -34.89
C VAL A 1027 4.70 -33.40 -35.95
N VAL A 1028 5.95 -33.24 -35.51
CA VAL A 1028 7.10 -33.02 -36.38
C VAL A 1028 8.02 -34.23 -36.35
N TYR A 1029 8.41 -34.70 -37.53
CA TYR A 1029 9.28 -35.87 -37.68
C TYR A 1029 10.25 -35.69 -38.85
N GLU A 1030 11.54 -35.69 -38.55
CA GLU A 1030 12.61 -35.68 -39.55
C GLU A 1030 13.15 -37.09 -39.78
N PHE A 1031 13.32 -37.48 -41.04
CA PHE A 1031 13.78 -38.82 -41.38
C PHE A 1031 14.53 -38.88 -42.70
N ILE A 1032 15.29 -39.97 -42.90
CA ILE A 1032 15.88 -40.31 -44.20
C ILE A 1032 14.91 -41.26 -44.91
N ALA A 1033 14.49 -40.91 -46.12
CA ALA A 1033 13.58 -41.73 -46.91
C ALA A 1033 14.22 -43.10 -47.21
N ALA A 1034 13.61 -44.18 -46.73
CA ALA A 1034 14.05 -45.54 -47.03
C ALA A 1034 13.52 -46.06 -48.38
N ASP A 1035 12.40 -45.49 -48.85
CA ASP A 1035 11.70 -45.86 -50.08
C ASP A 1035 11.13 -44.61 -50.76
N THR A 1036 10.52 -44.76 -51.93
CA THR A 1036 9.89 -43.68 -52.70
C THR A 1036 8.53 -43.26 -52.15
N ASN A 1037 8.02 -43.95 -51.13
CA ASN A 1037 6.74 -43.66 -50.51
C ASN A 1037 6.89 -43.47 -48.99
N LEU A 1038 6.13 -42.54 -48.43
CA LEU A 1038 5.90 -42.36 -47.00
C LEU A 1038 4.46 -42.76 -46.68
N ASP A 1039 4.29 -43.71 -45.75
CA ASP A 1039 2.98 -44.14 -45.26
C ASP A 1039 2.74 -43.60 -43.86
N ILE A 1040 1.63 -42.90 -43.67
CA ILE A 1040 1.24 -42.24 -42.42
C ILE A 1040 -0.12 -42.80 -42.01
N VAL A 1041 -0.22 -43.26 -40.76
CA VAL A 1041 -1.43 -43.86 -40.19
C VAL A 1041 -1.74 -43.19 -38.86
N LEU A 1042 -2.96 -42.69 -38.72
CA LEU A 1042 -3.51 -42.21 -37.46
C LEU A 1042 -4.47 -43.27 -36.93
N ASP A 1043 -4.19 -43.83 -35.74
CA ASP A 1043 -4.89 -45.00 -35.19
C ASP A 1043 -5.43 -44.73 -33.77
N GLY A 1044 -6.74 -44.90 -33.59
CA GLY A 1044 -7.40 -44.77 -32.29
C GLY A 1044 -7.77 -46.10 -31.63
N GLU A 1045 -7.48 -47.24 -32.25
CA GLU A 1045 -7.92 -48.55 -31.75
C GLU A 1045 -7.08 -49.02 -30.56
N ASN A 1046 -5.77 -48.75 -30.58
CA ASN A 1046 -4.78 -49.34 -29.68
C ASN A 1046 -4.35 -48.43 -28.48
N VAL A 1047 -4.96 -47.25 -28.33
CA VAL A 1047 -4.65 -46.30 -27.24
C VAL A 1047 -5.38 -46.62 -25.91
N PRO A 1048 -4.79 -46.34 -24.72
CA PRO A 1048 -5.37 -46.65 -23.41
C PRO A 1048 -6.71 -45.97 -23.11
N LEU A 1049 -7.55 -46.62 -22.31
CA LEU A 1049 -8.81 -46.07 -21.81
C LEU A 1049 -8.56 -45.29 -20.51
N ASP A 1050 -8.21 -44.02 -20.61
CA ASP A 1050 -7.82 -43.16 -19.48
C ASP A 1050 -8.89 -42.12 -19.07
N GLY A 1051 -10.14 -42.28 -19.53
CA GLY A 1051 -11.23 -41.33 -19.28
C GLY A 1051 -11.49 -40.34 -20.42
N SER A 1052 -10.70 -40.40 -21.50
CA SER A 1052 -10.94 -39.68 -22.76
C SER A 1052 -12.14 -40.26 -23.52
N PRO A 1053 -13.20 -39.49 -23.82
CA PRO A 1053 -14.42 -40.03 -24.44
C PRO A 1053 -14.33 -40.25 -25.95
N ASP A 1054 -13.33 -39.69 -26.63
CA ASP A 1054 -13.22 -39.68 -28.10
C ASP A 1054 -11.85 -40.21 -28.55
N ARG A 1055 -11.84 -41.22 -29.42
CA ARG A 1055 -10.64 -41.86 -29.97
C ARG A 1055 -10.59 -41.77 -31.50
N ASN A 1056 -11.40 -40.89 -32.08
CA ASN A 1056 -11.50 -40.77 -33.52
C ASN A 1056 -10.31 -39.93 -34.04
N PRO A 1057 -9.40 -40.50 -34.86
CA PRO A 1057 -8.32 -39.72 -35.44
C PRO A 1057 -8.83 -38.67 -36.42
N ILE A 1058 -8.19 -37.50 -36.40
CA ILE A 1058 -8.46 -36.35 -37.26
C ILE A 1058 -7.18 -35.88 -37.94
N LEU A 1059 -7.31 -35.18 -39.07
CA LEU A 1059 -6.20 -34.49 -39.72
C LEU A 1059 -6.70 -33.25 -40.45
N ASN A 1060 -6.04 -32.10 -40.22
CA ASN A 1060 -6.37 -30.82 -40.88
C ASN A 1060 -5.44 -30.55 -42.07
N GLY A 1061 -4.15 -30.85 -41.95
CA GLY A 1061 -3.17 -30.57 -42.99
C GLY A 1061 -1.85 -31.28 -42.76
N LEU A 1062 -0.95 -31.19 -43.73
CA LEU A 1062 0.43 -31.64 -43.59
C LEU A 1062 1.38 -30.92 -44.54
N THR A 1063 2.67 -30.94 -44.20
CA THR A 1063 3.78 -30.60 -45.09
C THR A 1063 4.82 -31.73 -45.11
N LEU A 1064 5.48 -31.89 -46.26
CA LEU A 1064 6.64 -32.77 -46.44
C LEU A 1064 7.71 -32.00 -47.21
N GLU A 1065 8.77 -31.62 -46.51
CA GLU A 1065 9.87 -30.80 -47.00
C GLU A 1065 11.11 -31.64 -47.29
N LEU A 1066 11.83 -31.35 -48.38
CA LEU A 1066 13.14 -31.93 -48.67
C LEU A 1066 14.23 -31.09 -48.00
N THR A 1067 14.75 -31.55 -46.87
CA THR A 1067 15.75 -30.81 -46.08
C THR A 1067 17.20 -31.13 -46.46
N GLY A 1068 17.43 -32.13 -47.31
CA GLY A 1068 18.77 -32.37 -47.87
C GLY A 1068 18.93 -33.67 -48.66
N ILE A 1069 19.83 -33.67 -49.64
CA ILE A 1069 20.14 -34.86 -50.46
C ILE A 1069 21.39 -35.54 -49.89
N VAL A 1070 21.27 -36.77 -49.37
CA VAL A 1070 22.46 -37.55 -48.98
C VAL A 1070 23.04 -38.21 -50.23
N SER A 1071 24.16 -37.69 -50.75
CA SER A 1071 24.85 -38.33 -51.87
C SER A 1071 25.50 -39.65 -51.42
N THR A 1072 25.30 -40.73 -52.17
CA THR A 1072 25.94 -42.03 -51.95
C THR A 1072 27.38 -42.03 -52.46
N ASN A 1073 28.32 -41.43 -51.71
CA ASN A 1073 29.75 -41.70 -51.89
C ASN A 1073 30.53 -41.49 -50.57
N PRO A 1074 31.02 -42.54 -49.89
CA PRO A 1074 31.78 -42.38 -48.66
C PRO A 1074 33.24 -42.07 -49.03
N ALA A 1075 33.57 -40.79 -49.19
CA ALA A 1075 34.96 -40.35 -49.34
C ALA A 1075 35.59 -40.13 -47.94
N GLN A 1076 36.70 -40.81 -47.74
CA GLN A 1076 37.54 -40.85 -46.54
C GLN A 1076 37.89 -39.47 -45.98
N LEU A 1077 37.69 -39.30 -44.67
CA LEU A 1077 38.30 -38.24 -43.88
C LEU A 1077 39.82 -38.45 -43.86
N THR A 1078 40.58 -37.54 -44.46
CA THR A 1078 42.06 -37.50 -44.35
C THR A 1078 42.41 -36.34 -43.43
N VAL A 1079 43.07 -36.62 -42.31
CA VAL A 1079 43.51 -35.63 -41.31
C VAL A 1079 44.61 -34.75 -41.93
N PHE A 1080 44.47 -33.42 -41.85
CA PHE A 1080 45.54 -32.46 -42.13
C PHE A 1080 45.97 -31.78 -40.82
N GLU A 1081 47.24 -31.91 -40.44
CA GLU A 1081 47.89 -31.03 -39.44
C GLU A 1081 48.44 -29.79 -40.17
N TYR A 1082 48.13 -28.58 -39.65
CA TYR A 1082 48.66 -27.32 -40.17
C TYR A 1082 49.30 -26.52 -39.00
N GLU A 1083 50.62 -26.35 -39.04
CA GLU A 1083 51.36 -25.53 -38.06
C GLU A 1083 51.51 -24.10 -38.60
N VAL A 1084 50.97 -23.11 -37.87
CA VAL A 1084 51.18 -21.68 -38.18
C VAL A 1084 52.14 -21.10 -37.16
N GLY A 1085 53.31 -20.65 -37.61
CA GLY A 1085 54.25 -19.89 -36.78
C GLY A 1085 53.79 -18.45 -36.54
N GLU A 1086 54.37 -17.80 -35.52
CA GLU A 1086 54.00 -16.44 -35.09
C GLU A 1086 53.94 -15.43 -36.25
N GLY A 1087 52.77 -14.83 -36.44
CA GLY A 1087 52.52 -13.75 -37.41
C GLY A 1087 52.03 -14.18 -38.80
N GLY A 1088 51.72 -15.47 -39.04
CA GLY A 1088 51.12 -15.93 -40.29
C GLY A 1088 49.58 -15.94 -40.30
N PHE A 1089 48.98 -15.63 -41.45
CA PHE A 1089 47.57 -15.92 -41.74
C PHE A 1089 47.46 -17.06 -42.77
N GLY A 1090 46.57 -18.02 -42.51
CA GLY A 1090 46.22 -19.09 -43.45
C GLY A 1090 44.70 -19.23 -43.58
N THR A 1091 44.22 -19.62 -44.76
CA THR A 1091 42.81 -19.88 -45.04
C THR A 1091 42.64 -21.32 -45.50
N PHE A 1092 41.61 -22.01 -45.00
CA PHE A 1092 41.14 -23.30 -45.53
C PHE A 1092 39.68 -23.18 -45.95
N THR A 1093 39.19 -24.11 -46.77
CA THR A 1093 37.79 -24.18 -47.20
C THR A 1093 37.23 -25.53 -46.80
N ASN A 1094 36.10 -25.53 -46.09
CA ASN A 1094 35.44 -26.73 -45.57
C ASN A 1094 34.06 -26.92 -46.21
N SER A 1095 33.56 -28.16 -46.21
CA SER A 1095 32.16 -28.49 -46.45
C SER A 1095 31.34 -28.42 -45.15
N PRO A 1096 30.02 -28.18 -45.21
CA PRO A 1096 29.16 -28.17 -44.03
C PRO A 1096 29.24 -29.50 -43.26
N ASN A 1097 29.32 -29.44 -41.92
CA ASN A 1097 29.35 -30.56 -40.95
C ASN A 1097 30.66 -31.34 -40.72
N ALA A 1098 31.84 -30.82 -41.08
CA ALA A 1098 33.10 -31.44 -40.61
C ALA A 1098 33.47 -30.95 -39.19
N ILE A 1099 33.81 -31.88 -38.28
CA ILE A 1099 34.33 -31.59 -36.93
C ILE A 1099 35.87 -31.52 -37.01
N PHE A 1100 36.47 -30.51 -36.37
CA PHE A 1100 37.92 -30.42 -36.14
C PHE A 1100 38.21 -30.19 -34.65
N THR A 1101 39.41 -30.57 -34.21
CA THR A 1101 39.90 -30.31 -32.85
C THR A 1101 41.12 -29.38 -32.92
N LEU A 1102 41.05 -28.23 -32.25
CA LEU A 1102 42.16 -27.29 -32.13
C LEU A 1102 42.96 -27.60 -30.86
N TYR A 1103 44.21 -28.05 -30.99
CA TYR A 1103 45.12 -28.16 -29.85
C TYR A 1103 45.85 -26.82 -29.65
N THR A 1104 45.48 -26.07 -28.62
CA THR A 1104 46.30 -24.93 -28.19
C THR A 1104 47.43 -25.44 -27.32
N ALA A 1105 48.67 -25.31 -27.78
CA ALA A 1105 49.83 -25.32 -26.92
C ALA A 1105 50.08 -23.87 -26.50
N THR A 1106 49.63 -23.52 -25.30
CA THR A 1106 50.06 -22.31 -24.63
C THR A 1106 51.57 -22.35 -24.40
N ASN A 1107 52.27 -21.27 -24.74
CA ASN A 1107 53.45 -20.87 -24.00
C ASN A 1107 53.50 -19.34 -23.93
N MET A 1108 53.06 -18.82 -22.78
CA MET A 1108 53.18 -17.41 -22.42
C MET A 1108 54.65 -17.03 -22.26
N LEU A 1109 55.04 -15.82 -22.68
CA LEU A 1109 56.27 -15.19 -22.18
C LEU A 1109 56.23 -13.65 -22.30
N LEU A 1110 55.28 -13.01 -21.60
CA LEU A 1110 55.49 -11.68 -21.04
C LEU A 1110 54.86 -11.62 -19.64
N PRO A 1111 55.47 -10.91 -18.67
CA PRO A 1111 54.89 -10.76 -17.33
C PRO A 1111 53.60 -9.93 -17.39
N VAL A 1112 52.59 -10.34 -16.63
CA VAL A 1112 51.32 -9.64 -16.39
C VAL A 1112 51.51 -8.19 -15.88
N GLU A 1113 52.70 -7.85 -15.41
CA GLU A 1113 53.06 -6.51 -14.94
C GLU A 1113 53.30 -5.49 -16.07
N ALA A 1114 53.25 -5.89 -17.35
CA ALA A 1114 53.42 -5.01 -18.51
C ALA A 1114 52.14 -4.79 -19.35
N TRP A 1115 50.98 -5.29 -18.92
CA TRP A 1115 49.69 -5.02 -19.58
C TRP A 1115 49.00 -3.85 -18.89
N SER A 1116 49.34 -2.62 -19.28
CA SER A 1116 48.55 -1.45 -18.89
C SER A 1116 47.30 -1.36 -19.77
N ASN A 1117 46.16 -1.67 -19.17
CA ASN A 1117 44.83 -1.12 -19.48
C ASN A 1117 44.49 -0.97 -20.98
N LEU A 1118 44.00 -2.04 -21.61
CA LEU A 1118 43.13 -1.89 -22.78
C LEU A 1118 41.81 -1.31 -22.25
N GLY A 1119 41.49 -0.06 -22.61
CA GLY A 1119 40.26 0.60 -22.19
C GLY A 1119 38.98 -0.13 -22.65
N PRO A 1120 37.79 0.34 -22.24
CA PRO A 1120 36.52 -0.31 -22.58
C PRO A 1120 36.29 -0.36 -24.10
N VAL A 1121 35.87 -1.53 -24.58
CA VAL A 1121 35.53 -1.79 -25.98
C VAL A 1121 34.09 -1.32 -26.23
N THR A 1122 33.88 -0.54 -27.29
CA THR A 1122 32.54 -0.08 -27.69
C THR A 1122 32.30 -0.42 -29.16
N GLU A 1123 31.12 -0.97 -29.44
CA GLU A 1123 30.63 -1.20 -30.80
C GLU A 1123 30.08 0.13 -31.35
N SER A 1124 30.45 0.51 -32.58
CA SER A 1124 30.06 1.81 -33.14
C SER A 1124 29.79 1.72 -34.65
N PRO A 1125 28.51 1.76 -35.10
CA PRO A 1125 27.26 1.84 -34.32
C PRO A 1125 26.87 0.49 -33.65
N PRO A 1126 25.97 0.49 -32.64
CA PRO A 1126 25.46 -0.74 -32.04
C PRO A 1126 24.78 -1.65 -33.09
N GLY A 1127 25.17 -2.93 -33.15
CA GLY A 1127 24.68 -3.92 -34.12
C GLY A 1127 25.39 -3.95 -35.48
N SER A 1128 26.62 -3.43 -35.58
CA SER A 1128 27.40 -3.38 -36.83
C SER A 1128 28.48 -4.46 -36.95
N GLY A 1129 28.88 -5.11 -35.84
CA GLY A 1129 29.99 -6.07 -35.79
C GLY A 1129 31.39 -5.44 -35.86
N GLU A 1130 31.50 -4.11 -35.67
CA GLU A 1130 32.76 -3.37 -35.67
C GLU A 1130 33.10 -2.81 -34.27
N TYR A 1131 34.28 -3.17 -33.75
CA TYR A 1131 34.72 -2.82 -32.40
C TYR A 1131 35.97 -1.91 -32.40
N GLN A 1132 35.97 -0.90 -31.54
CA GLN A 1132 36.98 0.16 -31.47
C GLN A 1132 37.97 0.01 -30.30
N PHE A 1133 39.27 0.29 -30.53
CA PHE A 1133 40.32 0.24 -29.50
C PHE A 1133 41.30 1.44 -29.59
N PHE A 1134 41.75 1.94 -28.43
CA PHE A 1134 42.73 3.03 -28.29
C PHE A 1134 44.15 2.53 -27.97
N VAL A 1135 45.18 3.18 -28.53
CA VAL A 1135 46.61 2.87 -28.28
C VAL A 1135 47.32 4.11 -27.71
N PRO A 1136 47.99 4.05 -26.54
CA PRO A 1136 48.36 5.28 -25.82
C PRO A 1136 49.55 6.10 -26.35
N ASP A 1137 50.39 5.58 -27.26
CA ASP A 1137 51.75 6.12 -27.47
C ASP A 1137 52.02 6.83 -28.81
N ASN A 1138 51.01 7.35 -29.53
CA ASN A 1138 51.28 8.18 -30.71
C ASN A 1138 50.20 9.26 -30.99
N PRO A 1139 50.44 10.53 -30.65
CA PRO A 1139 49.38 11.56 -30.53
C PRO A 1139 48.91 12.16 -31.86
N ASN A 1140 49.03 11.44 -32.98
CA ASN A 1140 48.54 11.91 -34.29
C ASN A 1140 47.78 10.84 -35.10
N GLU A 1141 47.59 9.61 -34.60
CA GLU A 1141 46.73 8.58 -35.22
C GLU A 1141 46.11 7.66 -34.14
N ASP A 1142 44.89 7.95 -33.69
CA ASP A 1142 44.38 7.51 -32.38
C ASP A 1142 43.46 6.26 -32.36
N ILE A 1143 43.14 5.59 -33.48
CA ILE A 1143 42.08 4.55 -33.45
C ILE A 1143 42.37 3.36 -34.38
N ARG A 1144 42.22 2.12 -33.87
CA ARG A 1144 42.11 0.89 -34.69
C ARG A 1144 40.72 0.25 -34.58
N PHE A 1145 40.23 -0.28 -35.70
CA PHE A 1145 38.94 -0.97 -35.82
C PHE A 1145 39.15 -2.45 -36.16
N TYR A 1146 38.36 -3.33 -35.57
CA TYR A 1146 38.30 -4.76 -35.92
C TYR A 1146 36.88 -5.11 -36.37
N SER A 1147 36.78 -5.80 -37.51
CA SER A 1147 35.51 -6.34 -38.03
C SER A 1147 35.51 -7.85 -37.80
N ILE A 1148 34.50 -8.34 -37.09
CA ILE A 1148 34.27 -9.76 -36.88
C ILE A 1148 33.15 -10.17 -37.84
N ARG A 1149 33.44 -11.09 -38.77
CA ARG A 1149 32.42 -11.70 -39.62
C ARG A 1149 32.42 -13.21 -39.43
N SER A 1150 31.28 -13.70 -38.99
CA SER A 1150 30.89 -15.10 -39.07
C SER A 1150 30.39 -15.40 -40.50
N PRO A 1151 30.37 -16.65 -40.96
CA PRO A 1151 29.13 -17.19 -41.50
C PRO A 1151 28.09 -17.26 -40.40
#